data_AF-A0A2V5MNR5-F1
#
_entry.id   AF-A0A2V5MNR5-F1
#
_cell.length_a   1.000
_cell.length_b   1.000
_cell.length_c   1.000
_cell.angle_alpha   90.00
_cell.angle_beta   90.00
_cell.angle_gamma   90.00
#
_symmetry.space_group_name_H-M   'P 1'
#
loop_
_entity.id
_entity.type
_entity.pdbx_description
1 polymer ?
#
loop_
_entity_poly.entity_id
_entity_poly.type
_entity_poly.pdbx_seq_one_letter_code
_entity_poly.pdbx_strand_id
1 'polypeptide(L)'
;MQRSRSRENQNVAVTRWIANATVALLPVLACFLGGTTQKWEEGLVIMLLALCLLVRPPRFSLGPLTNLVLLILFILGAVAFLPARWFFQPEWRAAFINDFGIELPSTFSPQPWITLSYLVSFAAGLSWLYVVSTQDLELREVRFQLRLFTSGIALLAATCIVFYAAHTTLPFWGNGGNFGPFPNRNQTGNLFGLTAIMILACGQDDLRKGRKRWILWIVALVLIVATIILDSSRSGIVILVAGSVFWLGAFAFQQRSPSRLALRVSFLLLLLTALLLFSWQRFERFHLRDLSSVGISTDFRWRISHDTFRLIRDSPWCGIGFGNFESIFAIFRDASLSNQRAMHPESDWLWLWAELGWPAVVLILIGIALFFSRVFPLREGTNQLYRLAALIAALLFAIHGIVDVSGHRVGTAFAAIFLLGLSLHRPLSLKTSQWMSILFRFVGLILLVLGLSLVVAVCRENLLPGSVGVSSAKQLSAVADRDLNFGETIALTTRALRWAPLDWQLYLARADAEVKLKQPTNAVDDFRRARFLEPISYEVPLAEGNAWLPYRPILTVTAWREALRRAGPLRPEVYASMLSDASLRSPEVSRVLEAIGLSEHDLALPYLNRVSEVSFNRALAQLLRNDPNLQSFSETEKLALFALWSERGDPEEISRAVERRPDWLHYAWLGIAKYKASQSDFRAAYELTQRYGEPVLLPRVATNFSLQDLEERFHAAPNNYAIGYELYRAQMQNGRVDDALRTVRHFGERSNSPAYFHFLEAQCWAKKQNWERAWNAWQAFQAVQARATK
;
A
#
# COMPACT_ATOMS: atom_id res chain seq x y z
N MET A 1 -0.43 38.97 52.95
CA MET A 1 0.32 37.69 52.96
C MET A 1 -0.52 36.45 52.60
N GLN A 2 -1.72 36.24 53.13
CA GLN A 2 -2.56 35.06 52.76
C GLN A 2 -2.98 35.03 51.27
N ARG A 3 -3.32 36.18 50.67
CA ARG A 3 -3.65 36.26 49.23
C ARG A 3 -2.47 35.92 48.31
N SER A 4 -1.23 36.27 48.66
CA SER A 4 -0.06 35.94 47.83
C SER A 4 0.28 34.44 47.87
N ARG A 5 0.25 33.82 49.07
CA ARG A 5 0.41 32.36 49.22
C ARG A 5 -0.67 31.55 48.49
N SER A 6 -1.91 32.06 48.46
CA SER A 6 -2.99 31.40 47.70
C SER A 6 -2.78 31.43 46.18
N ARG A 7 -2.27 32.54 45.64
CA ARG A 7 -1.95 32.67 44.20
C ARG A 7 -0.74 31.82 43.81
N GLU A 8 0.27 31.74 44.68
CA GLU A 8 1.47 30.95 44.46
C GLU A 8 1.16 29.44 44.41
N ASN A 9 0.34 28.95 45.35
CA ASN A 9 -0.12 27.55 45.34
C ASN A 9 -1.01 27.22 44.12
N GLN A 10 -1.84 28.17 43.68
CA GLN A 10 -2.63 28.00 42.45
C GLN A 10 -1.75 27.92 41.20
N ASN A 11 -0.72 28.78 41.09
CA ASN A 11 0.20 28.75 39.96
C ASN A 11 0.97 27.42 39.89
N VAL A 12 1.49 26.93 41.03
CA VAL A 12 2.19 25.63 41.09
C VAL A 12 1.27 24.47 40.67
N ALA A 13 0.02 24.47 41.11
CA ALA A 13 -0.96 23.44 40.73
C ALA A 13 -1.28 23.48 39.23
N VAL A 14 -1.45 24.67 38.65
CA VAL A 14 -1.69 24.85 37.20
C VAL A 14 -0.50 24.38 36.39
N THR A 15 0.73 24.77 36.75
CA THR A 15 1.94 24.32 36.03
C THR A 15 2.14 22.80 36.14
N ARG A 16 1.80 22.19 37.27
CA ARG A 16 1.85 20.73 37.44
C ARG A 16 0.81 20.01 36.58
N TRP A 17 -0.40 20.56 36.50
CA TRP A 17 -1.46 20.04 35.64
C TRP A 17 -1.12 20.11 34.14
N ILE A 18 -0.63 21.26 33.67
CA ILE A 18 -0.23 21.45 32.26
C ILE A 18 0.83 20.40 31.87
N ALA A 19 1.88 20.24 32.67
CA ALA A 19 2.94 19.29 32.38
C ALA A 19 2.43 17.83 32.33
N ASN A 20 1.56 17.43 33.25
CA ASN A 20 0.95 16.10 33.23
C ASN A 20 0.10 15.89 31.96
N ALA A 21 -0.62 16.93 31.52
CA ALA A 21 -1.38 16.87 30.28
C ALA A 21 -0.48 16.77 29.05
N THR A 22 0.61 17.55 28.99
CA THR A 22 1.59 17.50 27.90
C THR A 22 2.19 16.10 27.72
N VAL A 23 2.63 15.47 28.82
CA VAL A 23 3.19 14.11 28.77
C VAL A 23 2.14 13.09 28.30
N ALA A 24 0.90 13.18 28.77
CA ALA A 24 -0.15 12.25 28.36
C ALA A 24 -0.61 12.43 26.91
N LEU A 25 -0.60 13.66 26.38
CA LEU A 25 -1.05 13.99 25.03
C LEU A 25 0.05 13.88 23.97
N LEU A 26 1.33 13.90 24.35
CA LEU A 26 2.44 13.72 23.40
C LEU A 26 2.34 12.43 22.55
N PRO A 27 2.11 11.23 23.12
CA PRO A 27 1.90 10.03 22.30
C PRO A 27 0.61 10.08 21.46
N VAL A 28 -0.44 10.77 21.93
CA VAL A 28 -1.68 10.97 21.15
C VAL A 28 -1.41 11.84 19.92
N LEU A 29 -0.66 12.93 20.09
CA LEU A 29 -0.23 13.80 19.01
C LEU A 29 0.65 13.04 18.01
N ALA A 30 1.61 12.24 18.49
CA ALA A 30 2.46 11.43 17.63
C ALA A 30 1.65 10.41 16.80
N CYS A 31 0.59 9.83 17.37
CA CYS A 31 -0.33 8.97 16.61
C CYS A 31 -1.19 9.76 15.62
N PHE A 32 -1.67 10.95 16.00
CA PHE A 32 -2.47 11.81 15.12
C PHE A 32 -1.68 12.35 13.94
N LEU A 33 -0.39 12.65 14.09
CA LEU A 33 0.51 13.09 13.02
C LEU A 33 0.99 11.91 12.16
N GLY A 34 0.09 11.05 11.70
CA GLY A 34 0.44 9.98 10.77
C GLY A 34 1.34 8.87 11.33
N GLY A 35 1.48 8.76 12.66
CA GLY A 35 2.51 7.93 13.29
C GLY A 35 3.94 8.46 13.14
N THR A 36 4.06 9.73 12.74
CA THR A 36 5.27 10.45 12.33
C THR A 36 6.02 9.74 11.20
N THR A 37 5.30 9.47 10.11
CA THR A 37 5.90 8.83 8.92
C THR A 37 6.70 9.84 8.10
N GLN A 38 6.38 11.12 8.21
CA GLN A 38 7.13 12.22 7.61
C GLN A 38 8.09 12.86 8.62
N LYS A 39 9.23 13.35 8.12
CA LYS A 39 10.31 13.86 8.99
C LYS A 39 9.99 15.17 9.71
N TRP A 40 9.09 15.99 9.18
CA TRP A 40 8.64 17.20 9.91
C TRP A 40 7.73 16.84 11.09
N GLU A 41 6.89 15.81 10.95
CA GLU A 41 6.01 15.29 12.03
C GLU A 41 6.87 14.77 13.18
N GLU A 42 7.88 13.98 12.83
CA GLU A 42 8.86 13.44 13.77
C GLU A 42 9.65 14.56 14.45
N GLY A 43 10.12 15.55 13.67
CA GLY A 43 10.78 16.75 14.20
C GLY A 43 9.95 17.49 15.24
N LEU A 44 8.65 17.69 15.00
CA LEU A 44 7.73 18.32 15.96
C LEU A 44 7.61 17.54 17.28
N VAL A 45 7.42 16.23 17.21
CA VAL A 45 7.31 15.38 18.41
C VAL A 45 8.62 15.40 19.21
N ILE A 46 9.76 15.32 18.52
CA ILE A 46 11.09 15.40 19.14
C ILE A 46 11.31 16.77 19.79
N MET A 47 10.93 17.86 19.13
CA MET A 47 11.02 19.22 19.71
C MET A 47 10.19 19.35 21.00
N LEU A 48 8.96 18.82 21.01
CA LEU A 48 8.13 18.86 22.22
C LEU A 48 8.73 18.02 23.37
N LEU A 49 9.27 16.85 23.06
CA LEU A 49 10.02 16.04 24.03
C LEU A 49 11.26 16.80 24.55
N ALA A 50 12.02 17.42 23.64
CA ALA A 50 13.21 18.18 23.96
C ALA A 50 12.91 19.36 24.91
N LEU A 51 11.82 20.09 24.65
CA LEU A 51 11.35 21.14 25.56
C LEU A 51 10.97 20.57 26.93
N CYS A 52 10.34 19.38 26.98
CA CYS A 52 10.08 18.70 28.25
C CYS A 52 11.38 18.36 29.00
N LEU A 53 12.40 17.87 28.31
CA LEU A 53 13.71 17.57 28.90
C LEU A 53 14.44 18.81 29.42
N LEU A 54 14.32 19.95 28.73
CA LEU A 54 14.95 21.20 29.15
C LEU A 54 14.27 21.80 30.39
N VAL A 55 12.94 21.86 30.38
CA VAL A 55 12.15 22.49 31.46
C VAL A 55 12.02 21.57 32.67
N ARG A 56 11.78 20.27 32.46
CA ARG A 56 11.59 19.25 33.50
C ARG A 56 12.39 17.97 33.20
N PRO A 57 13.72 18.03 33.28
CA PRO A 57 14.54 16.85 33.07
C PRO A 57 14.27 15.78 34.15
N PRO A 58 14.51 14.50 33.82
CA PRO A 58 14.60 13.42 34.80
C PRO A 58 15.52 13.76 35.98
N ARG A 59 15.01 13.57 37.21
CA ARG A 59 15.77 13.81 38.45
C ARG A 59 16.20 12.53 39.15
N PHE A 60 15.68 11.38 38.72
CA PHE A 60 15.96 10.08 39.31
C PHE A 60 16.82 9.24 38.37
N SER A 61 17.69 8.42 38.96
CA SER A 61 18.41 7.37 38.26
C SER A 61 17.57 6.10 38.20
N LEU A 62 17.43 5.47 37.02
CA LEU A 62 16.78 4.16 36.90
C LEU A 62 17.61 3.01 37.53
N GLY A 63 18.82 3.32 38.02
CA GLY A 63 19.76 2.37 38.60
C GLY A 63 20.86 1.98 37.61
N PRO A 64 22.02 1.53 38.11
CA PRO A 64 23.21 1.34 37.29
C PRO A 64 22.99 0.34 36.15
N LEU A 65 22.32 -0.79 36.43
CA LEU A 65 22.08 -1.83 35.43
C LEU A 65 21.17 -1.35 34.28
N THR A 66 20.06 -0.69 34.59
CA THR A 66 19.15 -0.17 33.56
C THR A 66 19.80 0.96 32.77
N ASN A 67 20.52 1.87 33.43
CA ASN A 67 21.25 2.93 32.74
C ASN A 67 22.34 2.37 31.82
N LEU A 68 23.05 1.32 32.26
CA LEU A 68 24.05 0.64 31.43
C LEU A 68 23.41 -0.01 30.20
N VAL A 69 22.28 -0.69 30.34
CA VAL A 69 21.55 -1.29 29.20
C VAL A 69 21.13 -0.21 28.19
N LEU A 70 20.53 0.89 28.64
CA LEU A 70 20.11 1.99 27.75
C LEU A 70 21.31 2.66 27.08
N LEU A 71 22.42 2.82 27.80
CA LEU A 71 23.65 3.38 27.26
C LEU A 71 24.27 2.46 26.19
N ILE A 72 24.38 1.16 26.47
CA ILE A 72 24.93 0.19 25.50
C ILE A 72 24.03 0.12 24.27
N LEU A 73 22.70 0.15 24.41
CA LEU A 73 21.78 0.22 23.28
C LEU A 73 22.04 1.44 22.39
N PHE A 74 22.22 2.62 22.99
CA PHE A 74 22.58 3.82 22.24
C PHE A 74 23.96 3.68 21.56
N ILE A 75 24.95 3.12 22.26
CA ILE A 75 26.29 2.87 21.71
C ILE A 75 26.22 1.92 20.52
N LEU A 76 25.42 0.85 20.56
CA LEU A 76 25.26 -0.07 19.42
C LEU A 76 24.70 0.64 18.18
N GLY A 77 23.77 1.58 18.34
CA GLY A 77 23.34 2.44 17.24
C GLY A 77 24.43 3.39 16.73
N ALA A 78 25.29 3.89 17.63
CA ALA A 78 26.40 4.78 17.30
C ALA A 78 27.64 4.06 16.70
N VAL A 79 27.78 2.75 16.92
CA VAL A 79 28.83 1.92 16.31
C VAL A 79 28.82 2.02 14.78
N ALA A 80 27.65 2.30 14.19
CA ALA A 80 27.48 2.51 12.76
C ALA A 80 28.33 3.65 12.15
N PHE A 81 28.82 4.58 12.98
CA PHE A 81 29.69 5.70 12.56
C PHE A 81 31.19 5.41 12.70
N LEU A 82 31.56 4.25 13.25
CA LEU A 82 32.96 3.83 13.35
C LEU A 82 33.50 3.40 11.97
N PRO A 83 34.82 3.42 11.76
CA PRO A 83 35.41 3.02 10.49
C PRO A 83 35.02 1.60 10.07
N ALA A 84 34.55 1.42 8.83
CA ALA A 84 34.12 0.12 8.29
C ALA A 84 35.21 -0.93 8.45
N ARG A 85 36.47 -0.58 8.20
CA ARG A 85 37.64 -1.46 8.31
C ARG A 85 37.85 -2.13 9.68
N TRP A 86 37.17 -1.67 10.73
CA TRP A 86 37.20 -2.31 12.05
C TRP A 86 36.26 -3.52 12.15
N PHE A 87 35.40 -3.72 11.16
CA PHE A 87 34.38 -4.76 11.12
C PHE A 87 34.60 -5.70 9.94
N PHE A 88 34.00 -6.89 10.04
CA PHE A 88 33.90 -7.81 8.92
C PHE A 88 33.22 -7.12 7.73
N GLN A 89 33.83 -7.23 6.55
CA GLN A 89 33.28 -6.67 5.31
C GLN A 89 32.46 -7.75 4.61
N PRO A 90 31.13 -7.62 4.56
CA PRO A 90 30.29 -8.62 3.90
C PRO A 90 30.42 -8.52 2.36
N GLU A 91 30.17 -9.63 1.67
CA GLU A 91 30.35 -9.76 0.21
C GLU A 91 29.52 -8.73 -0.57
N TRP A 92 28.28 -8.46 -0.13
CA TRP A 92 27.42 -7.46 -0.76
C TRP A 92 28.05 -6.06 -0.77
N ARG A 93 28.80 -5.69 0.27
CA ARG A 93 29.47 -4.39 0.35
C ARG A 93 30.65 -4.33 -0.60
N ALA A 94 31.38 -5.44 -0.73
CA ALA A 94 32.46 -5.55 -1.70
C ALA A 94 31.92 -5.46 -3.14
N ALA A 95 30.79 -6.10 -3.44
CA ALA A 95 30.13 -6.00 -4.74
C ALA A 95 29.73 -4.55 -5.09
N PHE A 96 29.18 -3.81 -4.12
CA PHE A 96 28.82 -2.39 -4.32
C PHE A 96 30.01 -1.55 -4.79
N ILE A 97 31.16 -1.74 -4.17
CA ILE A 97 32.37 -0.95 -4.45
C ILE A 97 33.09 -1.47 -5.69
N ASN A 98 33.40 -2.76 -5.73
CA ASN A 98 34.31 -3.34 -6.73
C ASN A 98 33.62 -3.57 -8.08
N ASP A 99 32.36 -4.01 -8.07
CA ASP A 99 31.68 -4.44 -9.30
C ASP A 99 30.86 -3.31 -9.92
N PHE A 100 30.33 -2.41 -9.09
CA PHE A 100 29.42 -1.32 -9.49
C PHE A 100 29.99 0.09 -9.26
N GLY A 101 31.17 0.22 -8.65
CA GLY A 101 31.82 1.51 -8.43
C GLY A 101 30.97 2.47 -7.61
N ILE A 102 30.15 1.98 -6.67
CA ILE A 102 29.37 2.81 -5.76
C ILE A 102 30.31 3.36 -4.69
N GLU A 103 30.41 4.68 -4.61
CA GLU A 103 31.22 5.37 -3.61
C GLU A 103 30.56 5.29 -2.23
N LEU A 104 31.05 4.38 -1.39
CA LEU A 104 30.60 4.25 -0.01
C LEU A 104 31.50 5.04 0.96
N PRO A 105 30.93 5.69 2.00
CA PRO A 105 31.71 6.29 3.08
C PRO A 105 32.59 5.27 3.80
N SER A 106 33.64 5.76 4.46
CA SER A 106 34.55 4.94 5.26
C SER A 106 33.95 4.44 6.58
N THR A 107 32.69 4.77 6.87
CA THR A 107 31.93 4.32 8.06
C THR A 107 31.32 2.94 7.86
N PHE A 108 31.05 2.24 8.97
CA PHE A 108 30.38 0.94 8.96
C PHE A 108 29.03 1.00 8.25
N SER A 109 28.17 1.95 8.62
CA SER A 109 26.96 2.24 7.85
C SER A 109 27.34 2.73 6.45
N PRO A 110 26.73 2.18 5.39
CA PRO A 110 26.93 2.68 4.02
C PRO A 110 26.25 4.05 3.80
N GLN A 111 25.31 4.45 4.67
CA GLN A 111 24.57 5.71 4.56
C GLN A 111 24.51 6.41 5.93
N PRO A 112 25.64 6.94 6.45
CA PRO A 112 25.73 7.45 7.82
C PRO A 112 24.77 8.61 8.11
N TRP A 113 24.46 9.44 7.10
CA TRP A 113 23.48 10.53 7.24
C TRP A 113 22.03 10.03 7.38
N ILE A 114 21.70 8.93 6.70
CA ILE A 114 20.42 8.24 6.87
C ILE A 114 20.37 7.62 8.26
N THR A 115 21.40 6.86 8.65
CA THR A 115 21.53 6.26 9.97
C THR A 115 21.44 7.30 11.10
N LEU A 116 22.03 8.49 10.93
CA LEU A 116 21.94 9.56 11.91
C LEU A 116 20.50 10.01 12.13
N SER A 117 19.70 10.12 11.06
CA SER A 117 18.29 10.51 11.15
C SER A 117 17.51 9.57 12.06
N TYR A 118 17.75 8.25 11.93
CA TYR A 118 17.10 7.22 12.76
C TYR A 118 17.71 7.10 14.17
N LEU A 119 19.01 7.36 14.33
CA LEU A 119 19.64 7.39 15.65
C LEU A 119 19.04 8.50 16.53
N VAL A 120 18.66 9.64 15.94
CA VAL A 120 17.96 10.72 16.65
C VAL A 120 16.59 10.26 17.16
N SER A 121 15.81 9.58 16.31
CA SER A 121 14.52 8.97 16.68
C SER A 121 14.67 7.96 17.80
N PHE A 122 15.71 7.11 17.71
CA PHE A 122 16.02 6.11 18.72
C PHE A 122 16.41 6.76 20.06
N ALA A 123 17.26 7.80 20.02
CA ALA A 123 17.63 8.57 21.20
C ALA A 123 16.41 9.27 21.84
N ALA A 124 15.50 9.80 21.03
CA ALA A 124 14.23 10.36 21.50
C ALA A 124 13.35 9.27 22.16
N GLY A 125 13.27 8.07 21.60
CA GLY A 125 12.57 6.93 22.19
C GLY A 125 13.16 6.49 23.55
N LEU A 126 14.49 6.36 23.64
CA LEU A 126 15.17 6.05 24.91
C LEU A 126 14.97 7.17 25.95
N SER A 127 15.03 8.43 25.52
CA SER A 127 14.77 9.59 26.37
C SER A 127 13.33 9.62 26.85
N TRP A 128 12.38 9.30 25.99
CA TRP A 128 10.96 9.19 26.32
C TRP A 128 10.70 8.11 27.36
N LEU A 129 11.27 6.92 27.17
CA LEU A 129 11.22 5.84 28.16
C LEU A 129 11.77 6.29 29.51
N TYR A 130 12.91 6.98 29.51
CA TYR A 130 13.53 7.48 30.73
C TYR A 130 12.64 8.52 31.43
N VAL A 131 12.10 9.49 30.68
CA VAL A 131 11.18 10.53 31.19
C VAL A 131 9.97 9.89 31.85
N VAL A 132 9.21 9.07 31.12
CA VAL A 132 7.95 8.53 31.64
C VAL A 132 8.18 7.64 32.87
N SER A 133 9.27 6.88 32.87
CA SER A 133 9.62 5.94 33.95
C SER A 133 10.13 6.61 35.23
N THR A 134 10.62 7.85 35.14
CA THR A 134 11.21 8.58 36.28
C THR A 134 10.37 9.76 36.76
N GLN A 135 9.14 9.92 36.24
CA GLN A 135 8.23 10.96 36.72
C GLN A 135 7.83 10.72 38.18
N ASP A 136 8.03 11.74 39.01
CA ASP A 136 7.53 11.79 40.38
C ASP A 136 6.04 12.13 40.37
N LEU A 137 5.21 11.10 40.27
CA LEU A 137 3.76 11.21 40.15
C LEU A 137 3.07 10.63 41.37
N GLU A 138 2.09 11.38 41.87
CA GLU A 138 1.10 10.83 42.79
C GLU A 138 0.19 9.83 42.06
N LEU A 139 -0.40 8.89 42.81
CA LEU A 139 -1.32 7.91 42.26
C LEU A 139 -2.52 8.55 41.54
N ARG A 140 -2.95 9.74 41.94
CA ARG A 140 -4.01 10.49 41.24
C ARG A 140 -3.56 10.99 39.88
N GLU A 141 -2.32 11.44 39.76
CA GLU A 141 -1.74 11.97 38.53
C GLU A 141 -1.49 10.86 37.50
N VAL A 142 -1.02 9.69 37.94
CA VAL A 142 -0.93 8.50 37.06
C VAL A 142 -2.29 8.16 36.45
N ARG A 143 -3.35 8.13 37.28
CA ARG A 143 -4.72 7.89 36.79
C ARG A 143 -5.17 8.97 35.83
N PHE A 144 -4.82 10.23 36.09
CA PHE A 144 -5.15 11.35 35.21
C PHE A 144 -4.46 11.20 33.85
N GLN A 145 -3.14 10.96 33.82
CA GLN A 145 -2.39 10.79 32.58
C GLN A 145 -2.92 9.61 31.75
N LEU A 146 -3.14 8.44 32.37
CA LEU A 146 -3.69 7.26 31.67
C LEU A 146 -5.08 7.52 31.09
N ARG A 147 -5.96 8.18 31.87
CA ARG A 147 -7.31 8.51 31.39
C ARG A 147 -7.27 9.53 30.26
N LEU A 148 -6.43 10.55 30.37
CA LEU A 148 -6.30 11.59 29.33
C LEU A 148 -5.75 11.00 28.02
N PHE A 149 -4.71 10.17 28.11
CA PHE A 149 -4.21 9.41 26.96
C PHE A 149 -5.32 8.56 26.31
N THR A 150 -6.02 7.76 27.13
CA THR A 150 -7.10 6.87 26.65
C THR A 150 -8.23 7.67 25.99
N SER A 151 -8.66 8.78 26.58
CA SER A 151 -9.66 9.67 25.99
C SER A 151 -9.17 10.32 24.70
N GLY A 152 -7.88 10.68 24.62
CA GLY A 152 -7.27 11.24 23.41
C GLY A 152 -7.27 10.24 22.25
N ILE A 153 -6.94 8.97 22.50
CA ILE A 153 -7.01 7.92 21.47
C ILE A 153 -8.46 7.59 21.09
N ALA A 154 -9.41 7.60 22.04
CA ALA A 154 -10.83 7.44 21.73
C ALA A 154 -11.36 8.59 20.85
N LEU A 155 -10.89 9.82 21.06
CA LEU A 155 -11.20 10.95 20.21
C LEU A 155 -10.59 10.78 18.82
N LEU A 156 -9.32 10.34 18.73
CA LEU A 156 -8.67 10.01 17.46
C LEU A 156 -9.47 8.94 16.69
N ALA A 157 -9.96 7.91 17.38
CA ALA A 157 -10.81 6.88 16.79
C ALA A 157 -12.11 7.47 16.22
N ALA A 158 -12.78 8.37 16.96
CA ALA A 158 -13.95 9.08 16.45
C ALA A 158 -13.63 9.93 15.21
N THR A 159 -12.51 10.65 15.21
CA THR A 159 -12.03 11.43 14.05
C THR A 159 -11.80 10.53 12.83
N CYS A 160 -11.25 9.33 13.01
CA CYS A 160 -11.07 8.36 11.92
C CYS A 160 -12.41 7.91 11.32
N ILE A 161 -13.43 7.68 12.15
CA ILE A 161 -14.79 7.34 11.68
C ILE A 161 -15.37 8.50 10.85
N VAL A 162 -15.22 9.73 11.33
CA VAL A 162 -15.72 10.92 10.61
C VAL A 162 -15.07 11.05 9.24
N PHE A 163 -13.74 10.93 9.15
CA PHE A 163 -13.03 11.01 7.87
C PHE A 163 -13.40 9.86 6.93
N TYR A 164 -13.50 8.64 7.46
CA TYR A 164 -13.94 7.48 6.69
C TYR A 164 -15.36 7.66 6.13
N ALA A 165 -16.30 8.14 6.95
CA ALA A 165 -17.67 8.43 6.52
C ALA A 165 -17.76 9.58 5.51
N ALA A 166 -16.84 10.54 5.59
CA ALA A 166 -16.75 11.66 4.66
C ALA A 166 -15.99 11.32 3.36
N HIS A 167 -15.45 10.09 3.21
CA HIS A 167 -14.55 9.70 2.10
C HIS A 167 -13.37 10.66 1.92
N THR A 168 -12.83 11.18 3.03
CA THR A 168 -11.69 12.10 3.04
C THR A 168 -10.58 11.55 3.92
N THR A 169 -9.35 12.02 3.73
CA THR A 169 -8.20 11.72 4.59
C THR A 169 -7.32 12.95 4.72
N LEU A 170 -6.53 13.01 5.80
CA LEU A 170 -5.52 14.04 5.94
C LEU A 170 -4.32 13.70 5.05
N PRO A 171 -3.81 14.62 4.20
CA PRO A 171 -2.73 14.33 3.27
C PRO A 171 -1.48 13.74 3.92
N PHE A 172 -1.20 14.15 5.17
CA PHE A 172 -0.02 13.72 5.91
C PHE A 172 -0.15 12.34 6.57
N TRP A 173 -1.35 11.73 6.63
CA TRP A 173 -1.51 10.36 7.15
C TRP A 173 -0.91 9.29 6.23
N GLY A 174 -0.67 9.61 4.95
CA GLY A 174 0.03 8.70 4.02
C GLY A 174 -0.67 7.35 3.81
N ASN A 175 -1.96 7.25 4.13
CA ASN A 175 -2.73 6.00 4.12
C ASN A 175 -3.41 5.71 2.79
N GLY A 176 -3.25 6.57 1.77
CA GLY A 176 -3.85 6.41 0.45
C GLY A 176 -5.39 6.38 0.47
N GLY A 177 -6.02 7.01 1.47
CA GLY A 177 -7.49 6.98 1.64
C GLY A 177 -8.02 5.78 2.43
N ASN A 178 -7.13 4.92 2.97
CA ASN A 178 -7.51 3.84 3.87
C ASN A 178 -7.90 4.35 5.27
N PHE A 179 -8.42 3.47 6.11
CA PHE A 179 -8.88 3.82 7.46
C PHE A 179 -7.72 4.07 8.43
N GLY A 180 -7.85 5.10 9.28
CA GLY A 180 -6.92 5.37 10.38
C GLY A 180 -5.68 6.21 10.00
N PRO A 181 -4.88 6.64 10.98
CA PRO A 181 -3.81 7.59 10.75
C PRO A 181 -2.51 6.97 10.23
N PHE A 182 -2.36 5.65 10.26
CA PHE A 182 -1.13 4.97 9.85
C PHE A 182 -1.24 4.43 8.42
N PRO A 183 -0.14 4.45 7.63
CA PRO A 183 -0.12 3.79 6.31
C PRO A 183 -0.39 2.28 6.38
N ASN A 184 0.07 1.63 7.46
CA ASN A 184 -0.18 0.21 7.71
C ASN A 184 -1.39 0.05 8.65
N ARG A 185 -2.48 -0.53 8.12
CA ARG A 185 -3.71 -0.84 8.87
C ARG A 185 -3.48 -1.61 10.17
N ASN A 186 -2.50 -2.53 10.20
CA ASN A 186 -2.23 -3.32 11.40
C ASN A 186 -1.72 -2.45 12.56
N GLN A 187 -1.11 -1.30 12.28
CA GLN A 187 -0.65 -0.33 13.29
C GLN A 187 -1.83 0.44 13.90
N THR A 188 -2.81 0.84 13.08
CA THR A 188 -4.08 1.43 13.55
C THR A 188 -4.80 0.44 14.48
N GLY A 189 -5.00 -0.80 14.02
CA GLY A 189 -5.59 -1.86 14.83
C GLY A 189 -4.85 -2.14 16.13
N ASN A 190 -3.51 -2.14 16.11
CA ASN A 190 -2.68 -2.32 17.30
C ASN A 190 -2.95 -1.20 18.33
N LEU A 191 -2.83 0.07 17.94
CA LEU A 191 -3.07 1.22 18.83
C LEU A 191 -4.46 1.16 19.50
N PHE A 192 -5.50 0.87 18.72
CA PHE A 192 -6.87 0.78 19.22
C PHE A 192 -7.10 -0.44 20.10
N GLY A 193 -6.53 -1.60 19.75
CA GLY A 193 -6.58 -2.81 20.58
C GLY A 193 -5.93 -2.59 21.95
N LEU A 194 -4.76 -1.96 22.00
CA LEU A 194 -4.08 -1.60 23.26
C LEU A 194 -4.91 -0.63 24.11
N THR A 195 -5.53 0.35 23.46
CA THR A 195 -6.38 1.35 24.12
C THR A 195 -7.65 0.72 24.70
N ALA A 196 -8.22 -0.32 24.07
CA ALA A 196 -9.39 -1.03 24.58
C ALA A 196 -9.14 -1.60 25.99
N ILE A 197 -7.95 -2.15 26.24
CA ILE A 197 -7.53 -2.68 27.55
C ILE A 197 -7.57 -1.57 28.61
N MET A 198 -7.10 -0.37 28.24
CA MET A 198 -7.11 0.79 29.12
C MET A 198 -8.52 1.34 29.36
N ILE A 199 -9.39 1.33 28.35
CA ILE A 199 -10.81 1.72 28.49
C ILE A 199 -11.51 0.81 29.50
N LEU A 200 -11.29 -0.51 29.42
CA LEU A 200 -11.84 -1.47 30.37
C LEU A 200 -11.38 -1.18 31.81
N ALA A 201 -10.09 -0.89 31.99
CA ALA A 201 -9.55 -0.49 33.29
C ALA A 201 -10.16 0.79 33.83
N CYS A 202 -10.35 1.80 32.97
CA CYS A 202 -10.97 3.07 33.35
C CYS A 202 -12.44 2.90 33.75
N GLY A 203 -13.21 2.17 32.93
CA GLY A 203 -14.63 1.92 33.16
C GLY A 203 -14.88 1.14 34.46
N GLN A 204 -14.07 0.12 34.71
CA GLN A 204 -14.18 -0.69 35.91
C GLN A 204 -13.81 0.08 37.20
N ASP A 205 -12.81 0.96 37.14
CA ASP A 205 -12.48 1.83 38.28
C ASP A 205 -13.62 2.81 38.61
N ASP A 206 -14.30 3.36 37.60
CA ASP A 206 -15.46 4.23 37.82
C ASP A 206 -16.69 3.46 38.32
N LEU A 207 -16.92 2.24 37.83
CA LEU A 207 -17.96 1.34 38.34
C LEU A 207 -17.75 1.00 39.82
N ARG A 208 -16.54 0.59 40.21
CA ARG A 208 -16.20 0.26 41.60
C ARG A 208 -16.39 1.44 42.56
N LYS A 209 -16.22 2.66 42.08
CA LYS A 209 -16.36 3.90 42.86
C LYS A 209 -17.76 4.52 42.77
N GLY A 210 -18.73 3.83 42.15
CA GLY A 210 -20.11 4.32 42.00
C GLY A 210 -20.26 5.55 41.11
N ARG A 211 -19.28 5.86 40.25
CA ARG A 211 -19.29 7.08 39.41
C ARG A 211 -19.95 6.79 38.08
N LYS A 212 -20.99 7.54 37.71
CA LYS A 212 -21.70 7.38 36.41
C LYS A 212 -20.84 7.59 35.15
N ARG A 213 -19.59 8.06 35.29
CA ARG A 213 -18.64 8.23 34.17
C ARG A 213 -18.28 6.93 33.44
N TRP A 214 -18.58 5.75 34.00
CA TRP A 214 -18.42 4.46 33.30
C TRP A 214 -19.18 4.38 31.97
N ILE A 215 -20.28 5.12 31.82
CA ILE A 215 -21.05 5.19 30.57
C ILE A 215 -20.19 5.75 29.43
N LEU A 216 -19.38 6.77 29.70
CA LEU A 216 -18.47 7.36 28.71
C LEU A 216 -17.41 6.35 28.23
N TRP A 217 -16.95 5.48 29.13
CA TRP A 217 -15.99 4.42 28.78
C TRP A 217 -16.64 3.31 27.96
N ILE A 218 -17.92 3.01 28.16
CA ILE A 218 -18.65 2.10 27.26
C ILE A 218 -18.79 2.71 25.86
N VAL A 219 -19.16 3.98 25.77
CA VAL A 219 -19.23 4.67 24.47
C VAL A 219 -17.86 4.65 23.78
N ALA A 220 -16.78 4.95 24.52
CA ALA A 220 -15.42 4.86 24.00
C ALA A 220 -15.05 3.44 23.53
N LEU A 221 -15.46 2.40 24.26
CA LEU A 221 -15.22 1.01 23.86
C LEU A 221 -15.99 0.65 22.58
N VAL A 222 -17.25 1.06 22.46
CA VAL A 222 -18.05 0.86 21.25
C VAL A 222 -17.40 1.56 20.05
N LEU A 223 -16.91 2.79 20.23
CA LEU A 223 -16.17 3.51 19.19
C LEU A 223 -14.91 2.74 18.77
N ILE A 224 -14.11 2.27 19.72
CA ILE A 224 -12.88 1.50 19.43
C ILE A 224 -13.17 0.16 18.74
N VAL A 225 -14.22 -0.55 19.15
CA VAL A 225 -14.64 -1.79 18.48
C VAL A 225 -15.11 -1.48 17.06
N ALA A 226 -15.90 -0.41 16.87
CA ALA A 226 -16.34 0.02 15.55
C ALA A 226 -15.16 0.38 14.65
N THR A 227 -14.14 1.09 15.16
CA THR A 227 -12.96 1.43 14.36
C THR A 227 -12.15 0.20 13.95
N ILE A 228 -11.92 -0.76 14.86
CA ILE A 228 -11.22 -2.01 14.52
C ILE A 228 -11.98 -2.80 13.45
N ILE A 229 -13.32 -2.83 13.53
CA ILE A 229 -14.15 -3.48 12.52
C ILE A 229 -14.01 -2.75 11.18
N LEU A 230 -14.10 -1.41 11.15
CA LEU A 230 -13.95 -0.57 9.95
C LEU A 230 -12.57 -0.71 9.30
N ASP A 231 -11.52 -0.74 10.11
CA ASP A 231 -10.12 -0.92 9.70
C ASP A 231 -9.85 -2.29 9.05
N SER A 232 -10.72 -3.29 9.31
CA SER A 232 -10.56 -4.67 8.86
C SER A 232 -9.22 -5.30 9.29
N SER A 233 -8.66 -4.84 10.42
CA SER A 233 -7.40 -5.31 10.97
C SER A 233 -7.59 -6.54 11.86
N ARG A 234 -7.16 -7.71 11.38
CA ARG A 234 -7.22 -8.98 12.13
C ARG A 234 -6.40 -8.91 13.41
N SER A 235 -5.23 -8.26 13.36
CA SER A 235 -4.37 -8.13 14.54
C SER A 235 -5.01 -7.24 15.62
N GLY A 236 -5.71 -6.17 15.23
CA GLY A 236 -6.45 -5.33 16.17
C GLY A 236 -7.51 -6.10 16.96
N ILE A 237 -8.25 -6.99 16.29
CA ILE A 237 -9.24 -7.88 16.93
C ILE A 237 -8.55 -8.84 17.92
N VAL A 238 -7.45 -9.47 17.49
CA VAL A 238 -6.69 -10.42 18.33
C VAL A 238 -6.15 -9.72 19.57
N ILE A 239 -5.54 -8.54 19.43
CA ILE A 239 -5.01 -7.75 20.55
C ILE A 239 -6.13 -7.33 21.50
N LEU A 240 -7.25 -6.84 20.98
CA LEU A 240 -8.40 -6.44 21.80
C LEU A 240 -8.90 -7.62 22.64
N VAL A 241 -9.10 -8.79 22.03
CA VAL A 241 -9.65 -9.95 22.75
C VAL A 241 -8.64 -10.53 23.70
N ALA A 242 -7.42 -10.81 23.25
CA ALA A 242 -6.37 -11.37 24.10
C ALA A 242 -6.09 -10.45 25.30
N GLY A 243 -5.97 -9.14 25.07
CA GLY A 243 -5.80 -8.15 26.12
C GLY A 243 -6.97 -8.07 27.09
N SER A 244 -8.20 -8.12 26.58
CA SER A 244 -9.41 -8.15 27.41
C SER A 244 -9.47 -9.42 28.28
N VAL A 245 -9.12 -10.58 27.71
CA VAL A 245 -9.06 -11.86 28.43
C VAL A 245 -8.01 -11.83 29.53
N PHE A 246 -6.78 -11.41 29.24
CA PHE A 246 -5.73 -11.32 30.24
C PHE A 246 -6.10 -10.36 31.37
N TRP A 247 -6.65 -9.20 31.02
CA TRP A 247 -7.02 -8.19 31.99
C TRP A 247 -8.21 -8.62 32.87
N LEU A 248 -9.29 -9.14 32.28
CA LEU A 248 -10.44 -9.66 33.03
C LEU A 248 -10.08 -10.89 33.86
N GLY A 249 -9.20 -11.75 33.35
CA GLY A 249 -8.60 -12.88 34.05
C GLY A 249 -7.96 -12.44 35.34
N ALA A 250 -6.97 -11.56 35.24
CA ALA A 250 -6.26 -11.06 36.41
C ALA A 250 -7.18 -10.35 37.41
N PHE A 251 -8.20 -9.64 36.93
CA PHE A 251 -9.21 -9.04 37.80
C PHE A 251 -10.06 -10.09 38.54
N ALA A 252 -10.52 -11.14 37.85
CA ALA A 252 -11.35 -12.18 38.44
C ALA A 252 -10.58 -13.06 39.45
N PHE A 253 -9.29 -13.32 39.20
CA PHE A 253 -8.40 -13.98 40.15
C PHE A 253 -8.25 -13.17 41.44
N GLN A 254 -8.11 -11.85 41.35
CA GLN A 254 -8.08 -10.98 42.54
C GLN A 254 -9.40 -11.01 43.33
N GLN A 255 -10.54 -11.20 42.66
CA GLN A 255 -11.85 -11.31 43.31
C GLN A 255 -12.26 -12.74 43.72
N ARG A 256 -11.38 -13.75 43.54
CA ARG A 256 -11.64 -15.17 43.86
C ARG A 256 -12.97 -15.72 43.30
N SER A 257 -13.35 -15.31 42.09
CA SER A 257 -14.64 -15.69 41.48
C SER A 257 -14.44 -16.40 40.11
N PRO A 258 -14.05 -17.69 40.10
CA PRO A 258 -13.69 -18.41 38.88
C PRO A 258 -14.89 -18.67 37.93
N SER A 259 -16.09 -18.82 38.46
CA SER A 259 -17.31 -19.02 37.64
C SER A 259 -17.67 -17.79 36.80
N ARG A 260 -17.48 -16.58 37.34
CA ARG A 260 -17.68 -15.31 36.60
C ARG A 260 -16.59 -15.08 35.55
N LEU A 261 -15.39 -15.65 35.75
CA LEU A 261 -14.32 -15.62 34.76
C LEU A 261 -14.67 -16.48 33.55
N ALA A 262 -15.10 -17.73 33.77
CA ALA A 262 -15.50 -18.64 32.69
C ALA A 262 -16.60 -18.04 31.81
N LEU A 263 -17.60 -17.39 32.41
CA LEU A 263 -18.67 -16.71 31.67
C LEU A 263 -18.16 -15.53 30.83
N ARG A 264 -17.29 -14.68 31.39
CA ARG A 264 -16.70 -13.52 30.69
C ARG A 264 -15.77 -13.93 29.57
N VAL A 265 -14.94 -14.96 29.78
CA VAL A 265 -14.04 -15.52 28.76
C VAL A 265 -14.85 -16.17 27.64
N SER A 266 -15.89 -16.92 27.97
CA SER A 266 -16.78 -17.52 26.96
C SER A 266 -17.48 -16.45 26.12
N PHE A 267 -17.97 -15.37 26.75
CA PHE A 267 -18.55 -14.24 26.04
C PHE A 267 -17.51 -13.53 25.15
N LEU A 268 -16.28 -13.34 25.62
CA LEU A 268 -15.20 -12.75 24.82
C LEU A 268 -14.77 -13.62 23.65
N LEU A 269 -14.76 -14.95 23.82
CA LEU A 269 -14.47 -15.90 22.74
C LEU A 269 -15.61 -15.92 21.72
N LEU A 270 -16.86 -15.84 22.16
CA LEU A 270 -18.01 -15.66 21.27
C LEU A 270 -17.94 -14.33 20.53
N LEU A 271 -17.59 -13.24 21.23
CA LEU A 271 -17.38 -11.92 20.63
C LEU A 271 -16.22 -11.95 19.63
N LEU A 272 -15.09 -12.58 19.95
CA LEU A 272 -13.98 -12.79 19.04
C LEU A 272 -14.43 -13.52 17.78
N THR A 273 -15.14 -14.63 17.96
CA THR A 273 -15.64 -15.46 16.87
C THR A 273 -16.59 -14.64 16.00
N ALA A 274 -17.54 -13.90 16.61
CA ALA A 274 -18.47 -13.04 15.89
C ALA A 274 -17.75 -11.89 15.15
N LEU A 275 -16.77 -11.23 15.78
CA LEU A 275 -15.99 -10.16 15.17
C LEU A 275 -15.13 -10.68 14.01
N LEU A 276 -14.49 -11.83 14.17
CA LEU A 276 -13.71 -12.47 13.10
C LEU A 276 -14.63 -12.88 11.94
N LEU A 277 -15.76 -13.53 12.20
CA LEU A 277 -16.74 -13.91 11.18
C LEU A 277 -17.33 -12.69 10.45
N PHE A 278 -17.66 -11.62 11.18
CA PHE A 278 -18.20 -10.40 10.59
C PHE A 278 -17.14 -9.64 9.77
N SER A 279 -15.89 -9.61 10.25
CA SER A 279 -14.76 -9.06 9.49
C SER A 279 -14.50 -9.86 8.21
N TRP A 280 -14.62 -11.20 8.28
CA TRP A 280 -14.46 -12.11 7.16
C TRP A 280 -15.52 -11.89 6.07
N GLN A 281 -16.80 -11.80 6.46
CA GLN A 281 -17.91 -11.59 5.51
C GLN A 281 -17.88 -10.23 4.80
N ARG A 282 -17.32 -9.19 5.42
CA ARG A 282 -17.08 -7.90 4.73
C ARG A 282 -15.90 -7.97 3.78
N PHE A 283 -14.87 -8.74 4.13
CA PHE A 283 -13.71 -8.97 3.29
C PHE A 283 -14.10 -9.72 1.98
N GLU A 284 -14.92 -10.77 2.08
CA GLU A 284 -15.41 -11.51 0.90
C GLU A 284 -16.30 -10.64 -0.01
N ARG A 285 -17.16 -9.79 0.56
CA ARG A 285 -18.08 -8.94 -0.23
C ARG A 285 -17.37 -7.82 -1.02
N PHE A 286 -16.18 -7.40 -0.60
CA PHE A 286 -15.36 -6.45 -1.36
C PHE A 286 -14.39 -7.11 -2.35
N HIS A 287 -14.11 -8.42 -2.25
CA HIS A 287 -13.03 -9.08 -2.98
C HIS A 287 -13.35 -10.47 -3.57
N LEU A 288 -14.58 -10.75 -4.01
CA LEU A 288 -14.87 -11.93 -4.83
C LEU A 288 -14.06 -12.01 -6.16
N ARG A 289 -13.26 -10.99 -6.50
CA ARG A 289 -12.26 -11.02 -7.59
C ARG A 289 -10.83 -11.35 -7.17
N ASP A 290 -10.52 -11.45 -5.87
CA ASP A 290 -9.15 -11.43 -5.35
C ASP A 290 -8.85 -12.57 -4.35
N LEU A 291 -9.61 -13.66 -4.40
CA LEU A 291 -9.40 -14.85 -3.55
C LEU A 291 -8.03 -15.52 -3.76
N SER A 292 -7.34 -15.21 -4.86
CA SER A 292 -5.93 -15.56 -5.09
C SER A 292 -4.96 -14.77 -4.20
N SER A 293 -5.26 -13.52 -3.82
CA SER A 293 -4.29 -12.62 -3.16
C SER A 293 -4.09 -12.87 -1.65
N VAL A 294 -5.06 -13.48 -0.96
CA VAL A 294 -5.00 -13.67 0.51
C VAL A 294 -4.03 -14.79 0.92
N GLY A 295 -4.03 -15.91 0.19
CA GLY A 295 -3.02 -16.97 0.35
C GLY A 295 -1.63 -16.47 -0.02
N ILE A 296 -1.54 -15.71 -1.12
CA ILE A 296 -0.32 -15.05 -1.58
C ILE A 296 0.24 -14.10 -0.52
N SER A 297 -0.61 -13.34 0.19
CA SER A 297 -0.14 -12.33 1.16
C SER A 297 0.54 -12.91 2.41
N THR A 298 0.07 -14.05 2.93
CA THR A 298 0.65 -14.68 4.14
C THR A 298 1.93 -15.43 3.78
N ASP A 299 1.92 -16.15 2.66
CA ASP A 299 3.12 -16.81 2.12
C ASP A 299 4.19 -15.80 1.74
N PHE A 300 3.81 -14.63 1.21
CA PHE A 300 4.74 -13.58 0.83
C PHE A 300 5.46 -12.96 2.03
N ARG A 301 4.75 -12.72 3.15
CA ARG A 301 5.38 -12.24 4.39
C ARG A 301 6.44 -13.21 4.91
N TRP A 302 6.15 -14.51 4.89
CA TRP A 302 7.11 -15.52 5.30
C TRP A 302 8.35 -15.56 4.39
N ARG A 303 8.15 -15.38 3.08
CA ARG A 303 9.24 -15.25 2.11
C ARG A 303 10.11 -14.02 2.38
N ILE A 304 9.52 -12.88 2.76
CA ILE A 304 10.28 -11.69 3.19
C ILE A 304 11.11 -12.01 4.44
N SER A 305 10.52 -12.65 5.44
CA SER A 305 11.24 -13.04 6.66
C SER A 305 12.40 -14.00 6.35
N HIS A 306 12.19 -14.97 5.45
CA HIS A 306 13.23 -15.88 4.99
C HIS A 306 14.42 -15.15 4.34
N ASP A 307 14.15 -14.24 3.40
CA ASP A 307 15.21 -13.46 2.77
C ASP A 307 15.88 -12.51 3.77
N THR A 308 15.13 -12.02 4.77
CA THR A 308 15.69 -11.19 5.85
C THR A 308 16.68 -11.99 6.70
N PHE A 309 16.43 -13.27 6.96
CA PHE A 309 17.39 -14.14 7.64
C PHE A 309 18.68 -14.34 6.84
N ARG A 310 18.62 -14.33 5.50
CA ARG A 310 19.83 -14.35 4.66
C ARG A 310 20.65 -13.08 4.86
N LEU A 311 20.01 -11.90 4.84
CA LEU A 311 20.67 -10.63 5.16
C LEU A 311 21.28 -10.63 6.57
N ILE A 312 20.55 -11.12 7.57
CA ILE A 312 21.03 -11.22 8.96
C ILE A 312 22.25 -12.14 9.05
N ARG A 313 22.28 -13.25 8.30
CA ARG A 313 23.41 -14.19 8.30
C ARG A 313 24.70 -13.53 7.82
N ASP A 314 24.61 -12.59 6.89
CA ASP A 314 25.76 -11.85 6.34
C ASP A 314 26.22 -10.71 7.26
N SER A 315 25.36 -10.20 8.15
CA SER A 315 25.70 -9.09 9.06
C SER A 315 25.08 -9.24 10.47
N PRO A 316 25.36 -10.34 11.21
CA PRO A 316 24.56 -10.69 12.39
C PRO A 316 24.88 -9.87 13.66
N TRP A 317 26.11 -9.36 13.78
CA TRP A 317 26.65 -8.80 15.03
C TRP A 317 26.27 -7.34 15.27
N CYS A 318 26.60 -6.47 14.31
CA CYS A 318 26.32 -5.02 14.40
C CYS A 318 25.21 -4.59 13.45
N GLY A 319 24.59 -5.53 12.73
CA GLY A 319 23.59 -5.25 11.70
C GLY A 319 24.18 -4.48 10.51
N ILE A 320 23.33 -3.79 9.77
CA ILE A 320 23.69 -2.95 8.61
C ILE A 320 23.61 -1.44 8.89
N GLY A 321 23.31 -1.05 10.14
CA GLY A 321 23.07 0.32 10.56
C GLY A 321 21.64 0.80 10.26
N PHE A 322 21.09 1.63 11.14
CA PHE A 322 19.71 2.09 11.04
C PHE A 322 19.36 2.70 9.67
N GLY A 323 18.14 2.42 9.21
CA GLY A 323 17.55 2.99 8.00
C GLY A 323 18.13 2.46 6.69
N ASN A 324 18.93 1.38 6.73
CA ASN A 324 19.51 0.76 5.54
C ASN A 324 18.79 -0.51 5.10
N PHE A 325 17.79 -1.00 5.87
CA PHE A 325 17.09 -2.26 5.55
C PHE A 325 16.58 -2.26 4.12
N GLU A 326 15.75 -1.30 3.72
CA GLU A 326 15.15 -1.27 2.38
C GLU A 326 16.19 -1.26 1.25
N SER A 327 17.24 -0.44 1.38
CA SER A 327 18.26 -0.28 0.35
C SER A 327 19.07 -1.55 0.14
N ILE A 328 19.49 -2.21 1.22
CA ILE A 328 20.33 -3.41 1.17
C ILE A 328 19.47 -4.64 0.92
N PHE A 329 18.31 -4.76 1.57
CA PHE A 329 17.42 -5.91 1.43
C PHE A 329 16.99 -6.16 -0.02
N ALA A 330 16.88 -5.11 -0.85
CA ALA A 330 16.49 -5.24 -2.26
C ALA A 330 17.33 -6.25 -3.06
N ILE A 331 18.64 -6.38 -2.78
CA ILE A 331 19.52 -7.36 -3.45
C ILE A 331 19.51 -8.75 -2.80
N PHE A 332 18.87 -8.91 -1.63
CA PHE A 332 18.70 -10.20 -0.94
C PHE A 332 17.38 -10.90 -1.28
N ARG A 333 16.49 -10.24 -2.03
CA ARG A 333 15.17 -10.75 -2.40
C ARG A 333 15.30 -11.87 -3.42
N ASP A 334 14.96 -13.09 -3.00
CA ASP A 334 14.99 -14.31 -3.82
C ASP A 334 13.71 -15.11 -3.63
N ALA A 335 13.35 -15.47 -2.39
CA ALA A 335 12.05 -16.08 -2.12
C ALA A 335 10.91 -15.06 -2.26
N SER A 336 11.17 -13.79 -1.94
CA SER A 336 10.23 -12.68 -1.90
C SER A 336 10.18 -11.85 -3.20
N LEU A 337 10.33 -12.52 -4.36
CA LEU A 337 10.19 -11.88 -5.68
C LEU A 337 8.75 -11.38 -5.87
N SER A 338 8.64 -10.07 -6.09
CA SER A 338 7.39 -9.34 -6.30
C SER A 338 7.73 -7.99 -6.94
N ASN A 339 6.87 -7.51 -7.85
CA ASN A 339 7.04 -6.20 -8.47
C ASN A 339 7.04 -5.06 -7.43
N GLN A 340 6.41 -5.26 -6.26
CA GLN A 340 6.46 -4.29 -5.18
C GLN A 340 7.76 -4.43 -4.38
N ARG A 341 8.43 -3.31 -4.13
CA ARG A 341 9.61 -3.24 -3.26
C ARG A 341 9.20 -3.50 -1.80
N ALA A 342 9.87 -4.44 -1.15
CA ALA A 342 9.63 -4.73 0.26
C ALA A 342 10.36 -3.70 1.14
N MET A 343 9.59 -2.94 1.92
CA MET A 343 10.10 -1.81 2.69
C MET A 343 10.55 -2.18 4.10
N HIS A 344 10.12 -3.34 4.60
CA HIS A 344 10.38 -3.80 5.97
C HIS A 344 10.24 -5.33 6.08
N PRO A 345 10.84 -5.97 7.12
CA PRO A 345 10.86 -7.43 7.25
C PRO A 345 9.58 -8.05 7.87
N GLU A 346 8.51 -7.25 8.00
CA GLU A 346 7.23 -7.66 8.61
C GLU A 346 7.33 -8.04 10.11
N SER A 347 8.47 -7.78 10.76
CA SER A 347 8.69 -7.96 12.19
C SER A 347 9.63 -6.91 12.76
N ASP A 348 9.22 -6.24 13.82
CA ASP A 348 10.08 -5.34 14.60
C ASP A 348 11.36 -6.03 15.09
N TRP A 349 11.27 -7.30 15.49
CA TRP A 349 12.41 -8.05 16.02
C TRP A 349 13.43 -8.39 14.93
N LEU A 350 12.95 -8.81 13.76
CA LEU A 350 13.83 -9.06 12.61
C LEU A 350 14.44 -7.75 12.09
N TRP A 351 13.67 -6.66 12.09
CA TRP A 351 14.17 -5.35 11.66
C TRP A 351 15.26 -4.84 12.60
N LEU A 352 15.02 -4.92 13.91
CA LEU A 352 16.02 -4.58 14.92
C LEU A 352 17.29 -5.41 14.78
N TRP A 353 17.17 -6.73 14.55
CA TRP A 353 18.32 -7.60 14.33
C TRP A 353 19.06 -7.22 13.05
N ALA A 354 18.36 -7.04 11.93
CA ALA A 354 18.98 -6.68 10.66
C ALA A 354 19.75 -5.35 10.78
N GLU A 355 19.23 -4.33 11.46
CA GLU A 355 19.85 -3.01 11.51
C GLU A 355 20.84 -2.80 12.66
N LEU A 356 20.64 -3.41 13.83
CA LEU A 356 21.50 -3.22 15.01
C LEU A 356 22.21 -4.49 15.50
N GLY A 357 21.90 -5.65 14.92
CA GLY A 357 22.49 -6.92 15.29
C GLY A 357 21.84 -7.59 16.52
N TRP A 358 22.19 -8.85 16.74
CA TRP A 358 21.64 -9.65 17.83
C TRP A 358 21.91 -9.08 19.25
N PRO A 359 23.03 -8.38 19.54
CA PRO A 359 23.25 -7.81 20.87
C PRO A 359 22.18 -6.79 21.26
N ALA A 360 21.65 -6.03 20.30
CA ALA A 360 20.57 -5.07 20.55
C ALA A 360 19.26 -5.78 20.91
N VAL A 361 18.94 -6.89 20.23
CA VAL A 361 17.77 -7.73 20.53
C VAL A 361 17.85 -8.25 21.97
N VAL A 362 18.99 -8.83 22.36
CA VAL A 362 19.22 -9.34 23.71
C VAL A 362 19.12 -8.24 24.76
N LEU A 363 19.71 -7.07 24.52
CA LEU A 363 19.63 -5.94 25.45
C LEU A 363 18.22 -5.38 25.59
N ILE A 364 17.41 -5.36 24.53
CA ILE A 364 16.00 -4.97 24.62
C ILE A 364 15.22 -5.99 25.47
N LEU A 365 15.45 -7.29 25.30
CA LEU A 365 14.83 -8.32 26.14
C LEU A 365 15.23 -8.18 27.62
N ILE A 366 16.52 -7.92 27.89
CA ILE A 366 17.01 -7.63 29.25
C ILE A 366 16.33 -6.36 29.77
N GLY A 367 16.23 -5.30 28.97
CA GLY A 367 15.52 -4.06 29.31
C GLY A 367 14.08 -4.34 29.72
N ILE A 368 13.33 -5.09 28.90
CA ILE A 368 11.94 -5.48 29.20
C ILE A 368 11.87 -6.22 30.55
N ALA A 369 12.76 -7.19 30.81
CA ALA A 369 12.79 -7.91 32.08
C ALA A 369 13.10 -6.99 33.29
N LEU A 370 14.00 -6.03 33.13
CA LEU A 370 14.32 -5.03 34.15
C LEU A 370 13.14 -4.10 34.43
N PHE A 371 12.39 -3.66 33.41
CA PHE A 371 11.20 -2.84 33.62
C PHE A 371 10.05 -3.65 34.20
N PHE A 372 9.88 -4.90 33.76
CA PHE A 372 8.88 -5.82 34.28
C PHE A 372 9.02 -6.05 35.80
N SER A 373 10.24 -6.27 36.30
CA SER A 373 10.46 -6.45 37.74
C SER A 373 10.05 -5.24 38.58
N ARG A 374 10.16 -4.02 38.02
CA ARG A 374 9.74 -2.76 38.66
C ARG A 374 8.22 -2.53 38.66
N VAL A 375 7.45 -3.41 38.03
CA VAL A 375 5.98 -3.45 38.12
C VAL A 375 5.52 -4.16 39.41
N PHE A 376 6.40 -4.78 40.17
CA PHE A 376 6.02 -5.43 41.42
C PHE A 376 6.39 -4.60 42.66
N PRO A 377 5.61 -4.70 43.75
CA PRO A 377 4.44 -5.55 43.91
C PRO A 377 3.13 -4.91 43.39
N LEU A 378 2.16 -5.76 43.02
CA LEU A 378 0.79 -5.37 42.68
C LEU A 378 -0.10 -5.47 43.93
N ARG A 379 -0.02 -4.46 44.81
CA ARG A 379 -0.76 -4.41 46.09
C ARG A 379 -1.96 -3.47 46.02
N GLU A 380 -2.98 -3.76 46.83
CA GLU A 380 -4.17 -2.91 46.90
C GLU A 380 -3.79 -1.49 47.30
N GLY A 381 -4.50 -0.51 46.76
CA GLY A 381 -4.17 0.91 46.96
C GLY A 381 -3.08 1.46 46.04
N THR A 382 -2.28 0.64 45.34
CA THR A 382 -1.15 1.11 44.50
C THR A 382 -1.51 1.41 43.04
N ASN A 383 -2.80 1.59 42.70
CA ASN A 383 -3.32 1.57 41.32
C ASN A 383 -3.05 0.25 40.57
N GLN A 384 -2.98 -0.89 41.28
CA GLN A 384 -2.60 -2.19 40.72
C GLN A 384 -3.28 -2.57 39.39
N LEU A 385 -4.58 -2.28 39.23
CA LEU A 385 -5.34 -2.63 38.03
C LEU A 385 -4.98 -1.78 36.81
N TYR A 386 -4.75 -0.46 37.00
CA TYR A 386 -4.27 0.41 35.92
C TYR A 386 -2.85 0.03 35.50
N ARG A 387 -2.00 -0.29 36.49
CA ARG A 387 -0.62 -0.68 36.26
C ARG A 387 -0.54 -1.99 35.49
N LEU A 388 -1.37 -2.96 35.86
CA LEU A 388 -1.48 -4.24 35.16
C LEU A 388 -2.05 -4.07 33.74
N ALA A 389 -3.09 -3.25 33.56
CA ALA A 389 -3.64 -2.95 32.23
C ALA A 389 -2.56 -2.36 31.30
N ALA A 390 -1.82 -1.36 31.80
CA ALA A 390 -0.75 -0.73 31.05
C ALA A 390 0.41 -1.70 30.73
N LEU A 391 0.74 -2.60 31.66
CA LEU A 391 1.71 -3.67 31.43
C LEU A 391 1.25 -4.67 30.36
N ILE A 392 0.00 -5.17 30.44
CA ILE A 392 -0.56 -6.09 29.44
C ILE A 392 -0.53 -5.44 28.06
N ALA A 393 -0.91 -4.17 27.97
CA ALA A 393 -0.85 -3.43 26.71
C ALA A 393 0.59 -3.33 26.17
N ALA A 394 1.56 -2.94 27.00
CA ALA A 394 2.97 -2.86 26.58
C ALA A 394 3.55 -4.22 26.15
N LEU A 395 3.17 -5.32 26.81
CA LEU A 395 3.61 -6.68 26.44
C LEU A 395 2.97 -7.16 25.15
N LEU A 396 1.66 -6.93 24.96
CA LEU A 396 0.98 -7.28 23.71
C LEU A 396 1.52 -6.48 22.52
N PHE A 397 1.92 -5.24 22.73
CA PHE A 397 2.64 -4.45 21.72
C PHE A 397 3.95 -5.14 21.30
N ALA A 398 4.78 -5.55 22.26
CA ALA A 398 6.06 -6.22 21.98
C ALA A 398 5.88 -7.59 21.31
N ILE A 399 4.84 -8.35 21.70
CA ILE A 399 4.49 -9.64 21.08
C ILE A 399 3.98 -9.43 19.66
N HIS A 400 3.14 -8.42 19.42
CA HIS A 400 2.65 -8.09 18.08
C HIS A 400 3.80 -7.73 17.12
N GLY A 401 4.88 -7.13 17.63
CA GLY A 401 6.11 -6.87 16.86
C GLY A 401 6.80 -8.11 16.27
N ILE A 402 6.39 -9.33 16.64
CA ILE A 402 6.86 -10.57 16.00
C ILE A 402 6.30 -10.71 14.57
N VAL A 403 5.12 -10.15 14.30
CA VAL A 403 4.38 -10.32 13.04
C VAL A 403 3.97 -8.99 12.39
N ASP A 404 4.46 -7.87 12.93
CA ASP A 404 4.27 -6.54 12.37
C ASP A 404 5.41 -5.60 12.81
N VAL A 405 5.43 -4.38 12.26
CA VAL A 405 6.48 -3.37 12.43
C VAL A 405 6.00 -2.12 13.17
N SER A 406 5.17 -2.32 14.20
CA SER A 406 4.57 -1.22 14.97
C SER A 406 5.58 -0.48 15.86
N GLY A 407 6.67 -1.14 16.26
CA GLY A 407 7.77 -0.60 17.05
C GLY A 407 8.68 0.37 16.29
N HIS A 408 8.76 0.23 14.96
CA HIS A 408 9.55 1.12 14.09
C HIS A 408 8.80 2.40 13.68
N ARG A 409 7.62 2.66 14.24
CA ARG A 409 6.88 3.93 14.10
C ARG A 409 6.83 4.67 15.42
N VAL A 410 7.25 5.93 15.42
CA VAL A 410 7.38 6.73 16.66
C VAL A 410 6.02 6.86 17.36
N GLY A 411 4.93 7.06 16.62
CA GLY A 411 3.59 7.23 17.22
C GLY A 411 3.19 6.06 18.12
N THR A 412 3.19 4.84 17.57
CA THR A 412 2.83 3.62 18.30
C THR A 412 3.90 3.23 19.33
N ALA A 413 5.19 3.42 19.03
CA ALA A 413 6.26 3.18 19.99
C ALA A 413 6.17 4.10 21.22
N PHE A 414 5.89 5.39 21.02
CA PHE A 414 5.72 6.36 22.12
C PHE A 414 4.51 6.01 22.99
N ALA A 415 3.41 5.55 22.39
CA ALA A 415 2.24 5.08 23.12
C ALA A 415 2.57 3.84 23.98
N ALA A 416 3.26 2.84 23.42
CA ALA A 416 3.66 1.64 24.15
C ALA A 416 4.66 1.94 25.28
N ILE A 417 5.66 2.78 25.02
CA ILE A 417 6.65 3.23 26.02
C ILE A 417 5.95 4.02 27.15
N PHE A 418 4.97 4.86 26.80
CA PHE A 418 4.18 5.61 27.77
C PHE A 418 3.42 4.68 28.73
N LEU A 419 2.74 3.65 28.18
CA LEU A 419 2.03 2.65 28.97
C LEU A 419 3.00 1.84 29.85
N LEU A 420 4.16 1.44 29.30
CA LEU A 420 5.19 0.74 30.07
C LEU A 420 5.69 1.57 31.25
N GLY A 421 6.06 2.84 31.05
CA GLY A 421 6.54 3.72 32.12
C GLY A 421 5.49 4.03 33.20
N LEU A 422 4.20 4.08 32.83
CA LEU A 422 3.12 4.26 33.80
C LEU A 422 2.72 2.98 34.55
N SER A 423 3.14 1.79 34.08
CA SER A 423 2.94 0.51 34.78
C SER A 423 3.78 0.36 36.07
N LEU A 424 4.86 1.12 36.20
CA LEU A 424 5.81 1.00 37.31
C LEU A 424 5.20 1.25 38.68
N HIS A 425 5.75 0.58 39.70
CA HIS A 425 5.36 0.75 41.09
C HIS A 425 5.70 2.15 41.59
N ARG A 426 4.77 2.77 42.32
CA ARG A 426 4.95 4.09 42.92
C ARG A 426 4.55 4.06 44.41
N PRO A 427 5.26 4.79 45.30
CA PRO A 427 6.33 5.75 45.01
C PRO A 427 7.60 5.08 44.44
N LEU A 428 8.32 5.81 43.59
CA LEU A 428 9.51 5.28 42.93
C LEU A 428 10.62 5.05 43.95
N SER A 429 11.10 3.81 44.08
CA SER A 429 12.26 3.47 44.91
C SER A 429 13.57 3.76 44.16
N LEU A 430 13.72 4.98 43.62
CA LEU A 430 14.85 5.40 42.80
C LEU A 430 15.69 6.46 43.51
N LYS A 431 17.00 6.46 43.25
CA LYS A 431 17.93 7.46 43.82
C LYS A 431 17.85 8.76 43.02
N THR A 432 17.80 9.89 43.71
CA THR A 432 17.93 11.21 43.08
C THR A 432 19.35 11.38 42.53
N SER A 433 19.49 12.05 41.38
CA SER A 433 20.78 12.29 40.74
C SER A 433 20.75 13.60 39.97
N GLN A 434 21.59 14.56 40.37
CA GLN A 434 21.75 15.82 39.65
C GLN A 434 22.39 15.62 38.28
N TRP A 435 23.30 14.64 38.15
CA TRP A 435 23.93 14.27 36.89
C TRP A 435 22.92 13.86 35.81
N MET A 436 21.87 13.12 36.18
CA MET A 436 20.80 12.78 35.23
C MET A 436 20.10 14.04 34.72
N SER A 437 19.85 15.01 35.60
CA SER A 437 19.23 16.28 35.18
C SER A 437 20.11 17.06 34.21
N ILE A 438 21.44 17.08 34.41
CA ILE A 438 22.39 17.77 33.53
C ILE A 438 22.46 17.05 32.18
N LEU A 439 22.64 15.73 32.20
CA LEU A 439 22.71 14.89 31.01
C LEU A 439 21.47 15.07 30.13
N PHE A 440 20.27 14.94 30.69
CA PHE A 440 19.04 15.03 29.92
C PHE A 440 18.72 16.45 29.44
N ARG A 441 19.21 17.51 30.12
CA ARG A 441 19.16 18.87 29.56
C ARG A 441 20.07 19.01 28.34
N PHE A 442 21.26 18.44 28.40
CA PHE A 442 22.18 18.42 27.25
C PHE A 442 21.59 17.62 26.07
N VAL A 443 21.08 16.42 26.34
CA VAL A 443 20.35 15.63 25.32
C VAL A 443 19.15 16.40 24.79
N GLY A 444 18.38 17.06 25.66
CA GLY A 444 17.27 17.92 25.27
C GLY A 444 17.69 19.07 24.36
N LEU A 445 18.83 19.72 24.61
CA LEU A 445 19.34 20.77 23.75
C LEU A 445 19.70 20.24 22.35
N ILE A 446 20.38 19.09 22.29
CA ILE A 446 20.73 18.43 21.02
C ILE A 446 19.46 18.05 20.25
N LEU A 447 18.51 17.38 20.91
CA LEU A 447 17.25 16.98 20.30
C LEU A 447 16.41 18.19 19.84
N LEU A 448 16.48 19.32 20.56
CA LEU A 448 15.80 20.55 20.14
C LEU A 448 16.38 21.08 18.82
N VAL A 449 17.70 21.16 18.71
CA VAL A 449 18.38 21.64 17.49
C VAL A 449 18.11 20.70 16.31
N LEU A 450 18.20 19.39 16.53
CA LEU A 450 17.98 18.39 15.47
C LEU A 450 16.49 18.29 15.08
N GLY A 451 15.57 18.36 16.04
CA GLY A 451 14.13 18.41 15.76
C GLY A 451 13.75 19.66 14.98
N LEU A 452 14.29 20.82 15.37
CA LEU A 452 14.07 22.08 14.66
C LEU A 452 14.66 22.05 13.25
N SER A 453 15.85 21.47 13.07
CA SER A 453 16.46 21.36 11.74
C SER A 453 15.64 20.48 10.79
N LEU A 454 15.02 19.39 11.28
CA LEU A 454 14.11 18.56 10.49
C LEU A 454 12.87 19.34 10.03
N VAL A 455 12.24 20.11 10.93
CA VAL A 455 11.05 20.91 10.60
C VAL A 455 11.41 22.01 9.60
N VAL A 456 12.47 22.79 9.88
CA VAL A 456 12.90 23.90 9.01
C VAL A 456 13.34 23.39 7.64
N ALA A 457 14.01 22.23 7.57
CA ALA A 457 14.50 21.69 6.32
C ALA A 457 13.38 21.27 5.38
N VAL A 458 12.33 20.62 5.90
CA VAL A 458 11.16 20.28 5.10
C VAL A 458 10.43 21.53 4.64
N CYS A 459 10.18 22.50 5.54
CA CYS A 459 9.43 23.72 5.20
C CYS A 459 10.14 24.64 4.19
N ARG A 460 11.47 24.58 4.10
CA ARG A 460 12.27 25.42 3.19
C ARG A 460 12.89 24.66 2.02
N GLU A 461 12.56 23.38 1.86
CA GLU A 461 13.18 22.49 0.87
C GLU A 461 14.72 22.52 0.94
N ASN A 462 15.27 22.67 2.15
CA ASN A 462 16.71 22.81 2.34
C ASN A 462 17.44 21.49 2.05
N LEU A 463 18.55 21.60 1.33
CA LEU A 463 19.47 20.50 1.04
C LEU A 463 20.39 20.16 2.24
N LEU A 464 19.80 19.77 3.37
CA LEU A 464 20.53 19.28 4.54
C LEU A 464 20.90 17.80 4.40
N PRO A 465 22.10 17.36 4.83
CA PRO A 465 22.46 15.95 4.81
C PRO A 465 21.46 15.05 5.55
N GLY A 466 21.08 13.93 4.93
CA GLY A 466 20.17 12.94 5.50
C GLY A 466 18.88 12.76 4.68
N SER A 467 17.91 12.05 5.26
CA SER A 467 16.68 11.63 4.57
C SER A 467 15.83 12.80 4.03
N VAL A 468 15.79 13.93 4.75
CA VAL A 468 15.07 15.13 4.31
C VAL A 468 15.72 15.73 3.06
N GLY A 469 17.02 15.99 3.07
CA GLY A 469 17.68 16.57 1.91
C GLY A 469 17.71 15.65 0.69
N VAL A 470 17.74 14.32 0.89
CA VAL A 470 17.55 13.36 -0.22
C VAL A 470 16.17 13.50 -0.84
N SER A 471 15.12 13.60 -0.02
CA SER A 471 13.74 13.78 -0.50
C SER A 471 13.57 15.12 -1.22
N SER A 472 14.10 16.21 -0.65
CA SER A 472 14.10 17.54 -1.29
C SER A 472 14.90 17.53 -2.59
N ALA A 473 16.07 16.89 -2.63
CA ALA A 473 16.87 16.78 -3.85
C ALA A 473 16.13 16.01 -4.94
N LYS A 474 15.44 14.91 -4.62
CA LYS A 474 14.60 14.18 -5.58
C LYS A 474 13.50 15.07 -6.16
N GLN A 475 12.76 15.76 -5.28
CA GLN A 475 11.68 16.67 -5.71
C GLN A 475 12.23 17.79 -6.60
N LEU A 476 13.28 18.50 -6.16
CA LEU A 476 13.91 19.58 -6.90
C LEU A 476 14.52 19.11 -8.22
N SER A 477 15.14 17.92 -8.24
CA SER A 477 15.70 17.34 -9.47
C SER A 477 14.60 16.98 -10.48
N ALA A 478 13.44 16.50 -10.02
CA ALA A 478 12.30 16.22 -10.89
C ALA A 478 11.61 17.49 -11.41
N VAL A 479 11.75 18.62 -10.71
CA VAL A 479 11.33 19.94 -11.21
C VAL A 479 12.34 20.43 -12.25
N ALA A 480 13.63 20.40 -11.93
CA ALA A 480 14.71 20.81 -12.84
C ALA A 480 14.70 20.01 -14.16
N ASP A 481 14.44 18.70 -14.12
CA ASP A 481 14.33 17.87 -15.32
C ASP A 481 13.14 18.27 -16.19
N ARG A 482 11.98 18.58 -15.58
CA ARG A 482 10.80 19.09 -16.28
C ARG A 482 11.05 20.46 -16.93
N ASP A 483 11.85 21.30 -16.28
CA ASP A 483 12.29 22.60 -16.80
C ASP A 483 13.46 22.48 -17.80
N LEU A 484 13.84 21.25 -18.18
CA LEU A 484 14.94 20.93 -19.09
C LEU A 484 16.32 21.40 -18.60
N ASN A 485 16.46 21.67 -17.29
CA ASN A 485 17.71 22.00 -16.63
C ASN A 485 18.40 20.73 -16.12
N PHE A 486 18.94 19.96 -17.07
CA PHE A 486 19.61 18.68 -16.80
C PHE A 486 20.91 18.85 -16.00
N GLY A 487 21.60 19.99 -16.14
CA GLY A 487 22.81 20.29 -15.36
C GLY A 487 22.51 20.39 -13.87
N GLU A 488 21.43 21.09 -13.51
CA GLU A 488 20.95 21.17 -12.13
C GLU A 488 20.46 19.82 -11.61
N THR A 489 19.77 19.04 -12.45
CA THR A 489 19.35 17.67 -12.12
C THR A 489 20.54 16.79 -11.72
N ILE A 490 21.63 16.83 -12.50
CA ILE A 490 22.88 16.11 -12.18
C ILE A 490 23.51 16.65 -10.89
N ALA A 491 23.54 17.97 -10.69
CA ALA A 491 24.14 18.57 -9.50
C ALA A 491 23.41 18.17 -8.21
N LEU A 492 22.07 18.23 -8.22
CA LEU A 492 21.22 17.85 -7.10
C LEU A 492 21.32 16.37 -6.76
N THR A 493 21.23 15.50 -7.77
CA THR A 493 21.34 14.04 -7.59
C THR A 493 22.74 13.63 -7.13
N THR A 494 23.80 14.21 -7.71
CA THR A 494 25.19 13.97 -7.28
C THR A 494 25.42 14.38 -5.82
N ARG A 495 24.86 15.52 -5.40
CA ARG A 495 24.93 15.94 -4.00
C ARG A 495 24.19 14.98 -3.08
N ALA A 496 23.00 14.54 -3.46
CA ALA A 496 22.19 13.61 -2.68
C ALA A 496 22.81 12.21 -2.57
N LEU A 497 23.50 11.74 -3.62
CA LEU A 497 24.22 10.45 -3.62
C LEU A 497 25.37 10.42 -2.60
N ARG A 498 25.93 11.56 -2.19
CA ARG A 498 26.89 11.63 -1.07
C ARG A 498 26.25 11.33 0.29
N TRP A 499 24.93 11.40 0.39
CA TRP A 499 24.18 11.12 1.62
C TRP A 499 23.48 9.77 1.59
N ALA A 500 22.97 9.38 0.41
CA ALA A 500 22.28 8.13 0.16
C ALA A 500 22.83 7.41 -1.09
N PRO A 501 24.05 6.85 -1.04
CA PRO A 501 24.66 6.16 -2.17
C PRO A 501 23.96 4.85 -2.57
N LEU A 502 22.97 4.38 -1.80
CA LEU A 502 22.22 3.16 -2.13
C LEU A 502 20.81 3.47 -2.67
N ASP A 503 20.53 4.73 -3.01
CA ASP A 503 19.26 5.16 -3.55
C ASP A 503 19.23 5.07 -5.08
N TRP A 504 18.57 4.03 -5.59
CA TRP A 504 18.50 3.75 -7.04
C TRP A 504 17.81 4.85 -7.84
N GLN A 505 16.88 5.60 -7.23
CA GLN A 505 16.12 6.65 -7.93
C GLN A 505 17.02 7.83 -8.27
N LEU A 506 17.99 8.14 -7.41
CA LEU A 506 18.96 9.19 -7.67
C LEU A 506 19.85 8.85 -8.87
N TYR A 507 20.30 7.60 -8.97
CA TYR A 507 21.05 7.12 -10.13
C TYR A 507 20.21 7.13 -11.40
N LEU A 508 18.95 6.68 -11.34
CA LEU A 508 18.07 6.68 -12.50
C LEU A 508 17.82 8.10 -13.03
N ALA A 509 17.51 9.04 -12.13
CA ALA A 509 17.27 10.44 -12.51
C ALA A 509 18.54 11.12 -13.06
N ARG A 510 19.70 10.83 -12.46
CA ARG A 510 20.99 11.35 -12.94
C ARG A 510 21.34 10.78 -14.32
N ALA A 511 21.17 9.48 -14.52
CA ALA A 511 21.42 8.82 -15.80
C ALA A 511 20.55 9.41 -16.92
N ASP A 512 19.25 9.61 -16.68
CA ASP A 512 18.34 10.22 -17.66
C ASP A 512 18.79 11.63 -18.07
N ALA A 513 19.19 12.46 -17.10
CA ALA A 513 19.75 13.78 -17.37
C ALA A 513 21.09 13.73 -18.14
N GLU A 514 21.96 12.77 -17.81
CA GLU A 514 23.24 12.54 -18.50
C GLU A 514 23.06 12.10 -19.96
N VAL A 515 22.03 11.29 -20.26
CA VAL A 515 21.65 10.95 -21.65
C VAL A 515 21.30 12.22 -22.42
N LYS A 516 20.44 13.07 -21.84
CA LYS A 516 19.99 14.32 -22.49
C LYS A 516 21.13 15.32 -22.69
N LEU A 517 22.15 15.29 -21.83
CA LEU A 517 23.40 16.06 -21.96
C LEU A 517 24.48 15.38 -22.81
N LYS A 518 24.17 14.26 -23.47
CA LYS A 518 25.10 13.52 -24.35
C LYS A 518 26.36 13.06 -23.62
N GLN A 519 26.22 12.61 -22.37
CA GLN A 519 27.29 12.01 -21.56
C GLN A 519 27.09 10.48 -21.44
N PRO A 520 27.23 9.72 -22.55
CA PRO A 520 26.73 8.35 -22.59
C PRO A 520 27.44 7.39 -21.65
N THR A 521 28.75 7.56 -21.42
CA THR A 521 29.52 6.69 -20.53
C THR A 521 29.02 6.77 -19.09
N ASN A 522 28.82 7.99 -18.58
CA ASN A 522 28.31 8.21 -17.22
C ASN A 522 26.90 7.61 -17.07
N ALA A 523 26.04 7.86 -18.06
CA ALA A 523 24.67 7.37 -18.05
C ALA A 523 24.60 5.85 -18.01
N VAL A 524 25.43 5.13 -18.79
CA VAL A 524 25.47 3.66 -18.78
C VAL A 524 25.84 3.14 -17.38
N ASP A 525 26.83 3.74 -16.72
CA ASP A 525 27.25 3.32 -15.40
C ASP A 525 26.14 3.56 -14.35
N ASP A 526 25.46 4.70 -14.40
CA ASP A 526 24.38 5.02 -13.48
C ASP A 526 23.12 4.16 -13.70
N PHE A 527 22.74 3.89 -14.95
CA PHE A 527 21.68 2.90 -15.23
C PHE A 527 22.05 1.51 -14.73
N ARG A 528 23.33 1.10 -14.85
CA ARG A 528 23.81 -0.16 -14.29
C ARG A 528 23.69 -0.19 -12.77
N ARG A 529 24.06 0.89 -12.07
CA ARG A 529 23.89 1.02 -10.60
C ARG A 529 22.42 0.97 -10.20
N ALA A 530 21.56 1.72 -10.89
CA ALA A 530 20.12 1.73 -10.62
C ALA A 530 19.49 0.34 -10.76
N ARG A 531 19.78 -0.38 -11.86
CA ARG A 531 19.27 -1.74 -12.10
C ARG A 531 19.76 -2.77 -11.10
N PHE A 532 20.92 -2.54 -10.48
CA PHE A 532 21.47 -3.43 -9.48
C PHE A 532 20.89 -3.15 -8.09
N LEU A 533 20.72 -1.88 -7.72
CA LEU A 533 20.06 -1.47 -6.46
C LEU A 533 18.53 -1.71 -6.47
N GLU A 534 17.95 -1.89 -7.66
CA GLU A 534 16.57 -2.31 -7.89
C GLU A 534 16.53 -3.45 -8.92
N PRO A 535 16.82 -4.70 -8.49
CA PRO A 535 17.01 -5.84 -9.39
C PRO A 535 15.71 -6.47 -9.90
N ILE A 536 14.57 -6.17 -9.28
CA ILE A 536 13.30 -6.86 -9.56
C ILE A 536 12.37 -6.02 -10.41
N SER A 537 12.24 -4.72 -10.12
CA SER A 537 11.34 -3.84 -10.87
C SER A 537 11.74 -3.76 -12.36
N TYR A 538 10.71 -3.87 -13.22
CA TYR A 538 10.85 -3.68 -14.66
C TYR A 538 10.84 -2.20 -15.04
N GLU A 539 10.34 -1.31 -14.17
CA GLU A 539 10.25 0.13 -14.44
C GLU A 539 11.63 0.75 -14.67
N VAL A 540 12.67 0.28 -13.96
CA VAL A 540 14.05 0.78 -14.10
C VAL A 540 14.61 0.53 -15.51
N PRO A 541 14.70 -0.71 -16.02
CA PRO A 541 15.15 -0.96 -17.39
C PRO A 541 14.19 -0.41 -18.47
N LEU A 542 12.89 -0.29 -18.17
CA LEU A 542 11.95 0.38 -19.08
C LEU A 542 12.29 1.87 -19.24
N ALA A 543 12.52 2.56 -18.12
CA ALA A 543 12.93 3.96 -18.11
C ALA A 543 14.28 4.18 -18.79
N GLU A 544 15.27 3.30 -18.55
CA GLU A 544 16.55 3.30 -19.27
C GLU A 544 16.34 3.22 -20.79
N GLY A 545 15.52 2.27 -21.26
CA GLY A 545 15.27 2.13 -22.69
C GLY A 545 14.58 3.34 -23.31
N ASN A 546 13.63 3.95 -22.57
CA ASN A 546 12.93 5.16 -22.98
C ASN A 546 13.90 6.35 -23.09
N ALA A 547 14.82 6.50 -22.14
CA ALA A 547 15.85 7.54 -22.17
C ALA A 547 16.76 7.40 -23.39
N TRP A 548 17.17 6.18 -23.73
CA TRP A 548 18.06 5.93 -24.87
C TRP A 548 17.38 6.02 -26.23
N LEU A 549 16.06 5.88 -26.31
CA LEU A 549 15.33 5.75 -27.58
C LEU A 549 15.66 6.84 -28.61
N PRO A 550 15.78 8.13 -28.24
CA PRO A 550 16.11 9.18 -29.21
C PRO A 550 17.57 9.19 -29.68
N TYR A 551 18.48 8.49 -28.97
CA TYR A 551 19.93 8.69 -29.12
C TYR A 551 20.71 7.42 -29.47
N ARG A 552 20.34 6.26 -28.90
CA ARG A 552 21.09 4.99 -28.98
C ARG A 552 20.15 3.77 -29.08
N PRO A 553 19.62 3.46 -30.28
CA PRO A 553 18.69 2.34 -30.51
C PRO A 553 19.11 0.98 -29.93
N ILE A 554 20.40 0.63 -29.99
CA ILE A 554 20.92 -0.64 -29.49
C ILE A 554 20.80 -0.75 -27.97
N LEU A 555 21.09 0.34 -27.24
CA LEU A 555 20.96 0.39 -25.78
C LEU A 555 19.49 0.33 -25.36
N THR A 556 18.61 1.00 -26.11
CA THR A 556 17.14 0.91 -25.91
C THR A 556 16.65 -0.53 -25.96
N VAL A 557 16.99 -1.26 -27.02
CA VAL A 557 16.59 -2.66 -27.19
C VAL A 557 17.13 -3.53 -26.07
N THR A 558 18.37 -3.31 -25.64
CA THR A 558 19.01 -4.10 -24.57
C THR A 558 18.27 -3.88 -23.23
N ALA A 559 17.98 -2.62 -22.89
CA ALA A 559 17.26 -2.29 -21.67
C ALA A 559 15.81 -2.81 -21.70
N TRP A 560 15.10 -2.64 -22.83
CA TRP A 560 13.73 -3.12 -22.97
C TRP A 560 13.60 -4.64 -22.92
N ARG A 561 14.56 -5.41 -23.45
CA ARG A 561 14.57 -6.87 -23.26
C ARG A 561 14.64 -7.26 -21.79
N GLU A 562 15.47 -6.57 -21.02
CA GLU A 562 15.55 -6.78 -19.58
C GLU A 562 14.24 -6.38 -18.87
N ALA A 563 13.59 -5.29 -19.30
CA ALA A 563 12.28 -4.90 -18.78
C ALA A 563 11.20 -5.98 -19.03
N LEU A 564 11.14 -6.54 -20.24
CA LEU A 564 10.23 -7.64 -20.57
C LEU A 564 10.54 -8.91 -19.77
N ARG A 565 11.82 -9.19 -19.51
CA ARG A 565 12.22 -10.33 -18.66
C ARG A 565 11.73 -10.16 -17.22
N ARG A 566 11.72 -8.93 -16.70
CA ARG A 566 11.29 -8.60 -15.33
C ARG A 566 9.78 -8.41 -15.16
N ALA A 567 9.05 -8.06 -16.23
CA ALA A 567 7.64 -7.68 -16.15
C ALA A 567 6.69 -8.83 -15.73
N GLY A 568 7.13 -10.10 -15.86
CA GLY A 568 6.34 -11.26 -15.44
C GLY A 568 4.96 -11.30 -16.12
N PRO A 569 3.84 -11.36 -15.36
CA PRO A 569 2.49 -11.32 -15.96
C PRO A 569 2.15 -10.02 -16.70
N LEU A 570 2.82 -8.90 -16.39
CA LEU A 570 2.56 -7.59 -17.01
C LEU A 570 3.28 -7.42 -18.36
N ARG A 571 3.95 -8.47 -18.85
CA ARG A 571 4.72 -8.44 -20.11
C ARG A 571 3.95 -7.87 -21.30
N PRO A 572 2.69 -8.26 -21.58
CA PRO A 572 1.93 -7.71 -22.72
C PRO A 572 1.70 -6.19 -22.60
N GLU A 573 1.40 -5.70 -21.39
CA GLU A 573 1.12 -4.29 -21.13
C GLU A 573 2.39 -3.45 -21.21
N VAL A 574 3.48 -3.95 -20.63
CA VAL A 574 4.80 -3.32 -20.70
C VAL A 574 5.29 -3.27 -22.15
N TYR A 575 5.15 -4.36 -22.90
CA TYR A 575 5.49 -4.41 -24.32
C TYR A 575 4.64 -3.45 -25.16
N ALA A 576 3.32 -3.37 -24.89
CA ALA A 576 2.44 -2.40 -25.54
C ALA A 576 2.92 -0.95 -25.31
N SER A 577 3.42 -0.63 -24.12
CA SER A 577 3.98 0.70 -23.81
C SER A 577 5.24 1.03 -24.61
N MET A 578 6.01 0.02 -25.03
CA MET A 578 7.20 0.20 -25.85
C MET A 578 6.85 0.56 -27.30
N LEU A 579 5.68 0.14 -27.81
CA LEU A 579 5.21 0.35 -29.18
C LEU A 579 4.68 1.79 -29.42
N SER A 580 5.48 2.77 -29.05
CA SER A 580 5.24 4.19 -29.30
C SER A 580 5.55 4.55 -30.77
N ASP A 581 4.98 5.65 -31.27
CA ASP A 581 5.28 6.13 -32.63
C ASP A 581 6.78 6.38 -32.84
N ALA A 582 7.49 6.85 -31.81
CA ALA A 582 8.93 7.06 -31.83
C ALA A 582 9.70 5.74 -32.03
N SER A 583 9.32 4.68 -31.30
CA SER A 583 9.95 3.36 -31.42
C SER A 583 9.74 2.73 -32.80
N LEU A 584 8.53 2.87 -33.36
CA LEU A 584 8.15 2.27 -34.63
C LEU A 584 8.78 2.99 -35.83
N ARG A 585 9.14 4.27 -35.66
CA ARG A 585 9.88 5.06 -36.66
C ARG A 585 11.38 4.74 -36.71
N SER A 586 11.97 4.20 -35.64
CA SER A 586 13.37 3.74 -35.66
C SER A 586 13.45 2.35 -36.30
N PRO A 587 14.11 2.19 -37.47
CA PRO A 587 14.18 0.89 -38.15
C PRO A 587 14.87 -0.19 -37.30
N GLU A 588 15.89 0.17 -36.53
CA GLU A 588 16.64 -0.74 -35.67
C GLU A 588 15.78 -1.25 -34.52
N VAL A 589 15.06 -0.35 -33.83
CA VAL A 589 14.19 -0.72 -32.71
C VAL A 589 12.96 -1.47 -33.21
N SER A 590 12.30 -0.95 -34.25
CA SER A 590 11.07 -1.52 -34.81
C SER A 590 11.24 -2.96 -35.28
N ARG A 591 12.36 -3.28 -35.95
CA ARG A 591 12.67 -4.67 -36.36
C ARG A 591 12.82 -5.60 -35.17
N VAL A 592 13.44 -5.15 -34.07
CA VAL A 592 13.61 -5.99 -32.90
C VAL A 592 12.29 -6.15 -32.13
N LEU A 593 11.50 -5.08 -32.01
CA LEU A 593 10.16 -5.18 -31.43
C LEU A 593 9.29 -6.14 -32.23
N GLU A 594 9.31 -6.07 -33.56
CA GLU A 594 8.62 -7.02 -34.44
C GLU A 594 9.07 -8.47 -34.18
N ALA A 595 10.40 -8.70 -34.15
CA ALA A 595 10.93 -10.04 -33.90
C ALA A 595 10.50 -10.60 -32.54
N ILE A 596 10.52 -9.78 -31.48
CA ILE A 596 10.08 -10.18 -30.14
C ILE A 596 8.57 -10.45 -30.14
N GLY A 597 7.77 -9.51 -30.65
CA GLY A 597 6.31 -9.58 -30.64
C GLY A 597 5.76 -10.77 -31.43
N LEU A 598 6.43 -11.18 -32.51
CA LEU A 598 6.00 -12.31 -33.35
C LEU A 598 6.61 -13.66 -32.93
N SER A 599 7.51 -13.66 -31.94
CA SER A 599 8.13 -14.88 -31.42
C SER A 599 7.39 -15.50 -30.23
N GLU A 600 6.62 -14.70 -29.51
CA GLU A 600 5.90 -15.12 -28.30
C GLU A 600 4.41 -14.73 -28.41
N HIS A 601 3.50 -15.67 -28.11
CA HIS A 601 2.06 -15.50 -28.34
C HIS A 601 1.45 -14.37 -27.50
N ASP A 602 1.94 -14.18 -26.27
CA ASP A 602 1.47 -13.16 -25.31
C ASP A 602 1.76 -11.73 -25.80
N LEU A 603 2.76 -11.55 -26.68
CA LEU A 603 3.17 -10.26 -27.23
C LEU A 603 2.63 -9.98 -28.65
N ALA A 604 2.16 -11.02 -29.35
CA ALA A 604 1.70 -10.92 -30.74
C ALA A 604 0.48 -10.01 -30.90
N LEU A 605 -0.51 -10.13 -30.01
CA LEU A 605 -1.72 -9.30 -30.04
C LEU A 605 -1.42 -7.81 -29.80
N PRO A 606 -0.66 -7.42 -28.74
CA PRO A 606 -0.19 -6.04 -28.58
C PRO A 606 0.52 -5.48 -29.82
N TYR A 607 1.40 -6.27 -30.46
CA TYR A 607 2.11 -5.85 -31.66
C TYR A 607 1.16 -5.59 -32.84
N LEU A 608 0.34 -6.59 -33.17
CA LEU A 608 -0.61 -6.54 -34.28
C LEU A 608 -1.61 -5.39 -34.11
N ASN A 609 -2.02 -5.09 -32.88
CA ASN A 609 -2.94 -3.99 -32.60
C ASN A 609 -2.34 -2.61 -32.93
N ARG A 610 -1.01 -2.47 -32.94
CA ARG A 610 -0.33 -1.17 -33.07
C ARG A 610 0.24 -0.86 -34.45
N VAL A 611 0.62 -1.89 -35.22
CA VAL A 611 1.23 -1.73 -36.56
C VAL A 611 0.24 -1.19 -37.59
N SER A 612 0.72 -0.63 -38.71
CA SER A 612 -0.12 -0.21 -39.85
C SER A 612 -0.76 -1.40 -40.58
N GLU A 613 -1.82 -1.20 -41.36
CA GLU A 613 -2.50 -2.27 -42.12
C GLU A 613 -1.56 -3.05 -43.06
N VAL A 614 -0.69 -2.35 -43.78
CA VAL A 614 0.32 -2.98 -44.66
C VAL A 614 1.28 -3.86 -43.86
N SER A 615 1.67 -3.42 -42.66
CA SER A 615 2.55 -4.19 -41.79
C SER A 615 1.81 -5.33 -41.08
N PHE A 616 0.50 -5.16 -40.84
CA PHE A 616 -0.37 -6.14 -40.18
C PHE A 616 -0.40 -7.45 -40.97
N ASN A 617 -0.72 -7.42 -42.27
CA ASN A 617 -0.80 -8.64 -43.07
C ASN A 617 0.55 -9.37 -43.15
N ARG A 618 1.65 -8.62 -43.32
CA ARG A 618 3.01 -9.19 -43.30
C ARG A 618 3.34 -9.86 -41.97
N ALA A 619 3.04 -9.18 -40.86
CA ALA A 619 3.30 -9.66 -39.50
C ALA A 619 2.43 -10.87 -39.14
N LEU A 620 1.15 -10.85 -39.53
CA LEU A 620 0.23 -11.96 -39.34
C LEU A 620 0.66 -13.19 -40.15
N ALA A 621 1.06 -13.01 -41.41
CA ALA A 621 1.60 -14.09 -42.22
C ALA A 621 2.87 -14.70 -41.60
N GLN A 622 3.69 -13.88 -40.92
CA GLN A 622 4.86 -14.37 -40.19
C GLN A 622 4.46 -15.11 -38.90
N LEU A 623 3.49 -14.61 -38.14
CA LEU A 623 2.95 -15.30 -36.96
C LEU A 623 2.42 -16.69 -37.33
N LEU A 624 1.63 -16.80 -38.41
CA LEU A 624 1.09 -18.06 -38.91
C LEU A 624 2.16 -18.99 -39.50
N ARG A 625 3.33 -18.47 -39.92
CA ARG A 625 4.47 -19.33 -40.26
C ARG A 625 5.13 -19.92 -39.02
N ASN A 626 5.24 -19.14 -37.95
CA ASN A 626 5.86 -19.56 -36.69
C ASN A 626 4.97 -20.55 -35.92
N ASP A 627 3.65 -20.32 -35.89
CA ASP A 627 2.66 -21.22 -35.29
C ASP A 627 1.48 -21.45 -36.27
N PRO A 628 1.63 -22.40 -37.23
CA PRO A 628 0.61 -22.67 -38.26
C PRO A 628 -0.75 -23.11 -37.73
N ASN A 629 -0.80 -23.58 -36.49
CA ASN A 629 -2.00 -24.12 -35.86
C ASN A 629 -2.54 -23.23 -34.73
N LEU A 630 -1.84 -22.13 -34.41
CA LEU A 630 -2.12 -21.30 -33.24
C LEU A 630 -2.23 -22.14 -31.95
N GLN A 631 -1.37 -23.16 -31.81
CA GLN A 631 -1.37 -24.06 -30.65
C GLN A 631 -0.92 -23.36 -29.38
N SER A 632 -0.07 -22.34 -29.51
CA SER A 632 0.39 -21.52 -28.40
C SER A 632 -0.68 -20.56 -27.87
N PHE A 633 -1.73 -20.29 -28.65
CA PHE A 633 -2.79 -19.37 -28.30
C PHE A 633 -3.90 -20.08 -27.52
N SER A 634 -4.33 -19.46 -26.42
CA SER A 634 -5.57 -19.82 -25.73
C SER A 634 -6.81 -19.50 -26.60
N GLU A 635 -7.95 -20.09 -26.23
CA GLU A 635 -9.23 -19.84 -26.91
C GLU A 635 -9.61 -18.35 -26.94
N THR A 636 -9.34 -17.63 -25.84
CA THR A 636 -9.56 -16.19 -25.74
C THR A 636 -8.62 -15.39 -26.64
N GLU A 637 -7.35 -15.78 -26.74
CA GLU A 637 -6.39 -15.10 -27.61
C GLU A 637 -6.67 -15.37 -29.09
N LYS A 638 -7.14 -16.58 -29.45
CA LYS A 638 -7.60 -16.88 -30.82
C LYS A 638 -8.78 -15.99 -31.20
N LEU A 639 -9.79 -15.88 -30.34
CA LEU A 639 -10.93 -14.98 -30.58
C LEU A 639 -10.46 -13.54 -30.81
N ALA A 640 -9.55 -13.04 -29.98
CA ALA A 640 -8.98 -11.70 -30.15
C ALA A 640 -8.18 -11.54 -31.45
N LEU A 641 -7.38 -12.55 -31.82
CA LEU A 641 -6.60 -12.55 -33.06
C LEU A 641 -7.50 -12.49 -34.30
N PHE A 642 -8.51 -13.36 -34.36
CA PHE A 642 -9.44 -13.40 -35.49
C PHE A 642 -10.37 -12.19 -35.56
N ALA A 643 -10.72 -11.59 -34.41
CA ALA A 643 -11.41 -10.31 -34.37
C ALA A 643 -10.53 -9.21 -35.00
N LEU A 644 -9.26 -9.11 -34.59
CA LEU A 644 -8.29 -8.17 -35.17
C LEU A 644 -8.08 -8.42 -36.67
N TRP A 645 -7.96 -9.67 -37.10
CA TRP A 645 -7.85 -10.04 -38.51
C TRP A 645 -9.10 -9.61 -39.29
N SER A 646 -10.29 -9.87 -38.77
CA SER A 646 -11.55 -9.47 -39.41
C SER A 646 -11.74 -7.95 -39.51
N GLU A 647 -11.11 -7.18 -38.63
CA GLU A 647 -11.20 -5.72 -38.63
C GLU A 647 -10.16 -5.09 -39.55
N ARG A 648 -8.93 -5.61 -39.58
CA ARG A 648 -7.77 -4.92 -40.15
C ARG A 648 -7.03 -5.67 -41.25
N GLY A 649 -7.21 -6.98 -41.35
CA GLY A 649 -6.49 -7.81 -42.31
C GLY A 649 -7.26 -8.03 -43.62
N ASP A 650 -6.59 -8.68 -44.56
CA ASP A 650 -7.16 -8.98 -45.88
C ASP A 650 -8.31 -10.01 -45.78
N PRO A 651 -9.55 -9.66 -46.20
CA PRO A 651 -10.69 -10.58 -46.22
C PRO A 651 -10.49 -11.80 -47.14
N GLU A 652 -9.68 -11.71 -48.19
CA GLU A 652 -9.39 -12.86 -49.05
C GLU A 652 -8.45 -13.86 -48.37
N GLU A 653 -7.51 -13.38 -47.55
CA GLU A 653 -6.59 -14.24 -46.80
C GLU A 653 -7.32 -14.99 -45.69
N ILE A 654 -8.27 -14.35 -45.00
CA ILE A 654 -9.06 -15.02 -43.96
C ILE A 654 -9.93 -16.14 -44.56
N SER A 655 -10.49 -15.93 -45.76
CA SER A 655 -11.24 -16.97 -46.48
C SER A 655 -10.37 -18.16 -46.84
N ARG A 656 -9.21 -17.91 -47.45
CA ARG A 656 -8.24 -18.95 -47.81
C ARG A 656 -7.74 -19.73 -46.59
N ALA A 657 -7.56 -19.05 -45.45
CA ALA A 657 -7.15 -19.70 -44.21
C ALA A 657 -8.24 -20.64 -43.67
N VAL A 658 -9.50 -20.21 -43.65
CA VAL A 658 -10.64 -21.02 -43.18
C VAL A 658 -10.96 -22.18 -44.14
N GLU A 659 -10.76 -22.01 -45.45
CA GLU A 659 -10.90 -23.11 -46.41
C GLU A 659 -9.87 -24.23 -46.16
N ARG A 660 -8.63 -23.85 -45.84
CA ARG A 660 -7.59 -24.80 -45.45
C ARG A 660 -7.82 -25.39 -44.06
N ARG A 661 -8.50 -24.65 -43.18
CA ARG A 661 -8.75 -24.97 -41.77
C ARG A 661 -10.20 -24.69 -41.39
N PRO A 662 -11.12 -25.62 -41.72
CA PRO A 662 -12.54 -25.43 -41.43
C PRO A 662 -12.84 -25.27 -39.94
N ASP A 663 -11.95 -25.77 -39.08
CA ASP A 663 -11.98 -25.60 -37.63
C ASP A 663 -11.78 -24.15 -37.17
N TRP A 664 -11.32 -23.24 -38.02
CA TRP A 664 -11.18 -21.82 -37.65
C TRP A 664 -12.45 -21.00 -37.89
N LEU A 665 -13.45 -21.58 -38.55
CA LEU A 665 -14.67 -20.86 -38.91
C LEU A 665 -15.37 -20.26 -37.69
N HIS A 666 -15.39 -20.93 -36.53
CA HIS A 666 -16.06 -20.39 -35.34
C HIS A 666 -15.31 -19.22 -34.69
N TYR A 667 -14.03 -19.02 -34.96
CA TYR A 667 -13.30 -17.81 -34.55
C TYR A 667 -13.38 -16.71 -35.63
N ALA A 668 -13.29 -17.10 -36.90
CA ALA A 668 -13.18 -16.19 -38.03
C ALA A 668 -14.52 -15.82 -38.69
N TRP A 669 -15.65 -16.32 -38.18
CA TRP A 669 -16.98 -16.22 -38.83
C TRP A 669 -17.34 -14.80 -39.25
N LEU A 670 -16.97 -13.79 -38.45
CA LEU A 670 -17.25 -12.38 -38.74
C LEU A 670 -16.48 -11.89 -39.97
N GLY A 671 -15.21 -12.28 -40.11
CA GLY A 671 -14.39 -11.95 -41.27
C GLY A 671 -14.87 -12.66 -42.52
N ILE A 672 -15.26 -13.92 -42.41
CA ILE A 672 -15.85 -14.70 -43.52
C ILE A 672 -17.20 -14.11 -43.95
N ALA A 673 -18.03 -13.67 -43.00
CA ALA A 673 -19.30 -13.02 -43.31
C ALA A 673 -19.07 -11.69 -44.07
N LYS A 674 -18.11 -10.87 -43.63
CA LYS A 674 -17.72 -9.64 -44.34
C LYS A 674 -17.19 -9.93 -45.75
N TYR A 675 -16.34 -10.96 -45.91
CA TYR A 675 -15.83 -11.38 -47.21
C TYR A 675 -16.95 -11.84 -48.16
N LYS A 676 -17.86 -12.69 -47.69
CA LYS A 676 -19.01 -13.14 -48.49
C LYS A 676 -19.90 -11.97 -48.91
N ALA A 677 -20.14 -11.02 -48.01
CA ALA A 677 -20.89 -9.81 -48.33
C ALA A 677 -20.19 -8.94 -49.40
N SER A 678 -18.84 -8.82 -49.37
CA SER A 678 -18.11 -8.08 -50.39
C SER A 678 -18.15 -8.77 -51.77
N GLN A 679 -18.34 -10.08 -51.80
CA GLN A 679 -18.60 -10.87 -53.02
C GLN A 679 -20.09 -10.92 -53.43
N SER A 680 -20.93 -10.06 -52.83
CA SER A 680 -22.40 -10.02 -53.04
C SER A 680 -23.16 -11.29 -52.60
N ASP A 681 -22.54 -12.21 -51.86
CA ASP A 681 -23.18 -13.37 -51.23
C ASP A 681 -23.71 -12.99 -49.83
N PHE A 682 -24.68 -12.08 -49.82
CA PHE A 682 -25.29 -11.57 -48.59
C PHE A 682 -26.06 -12.63 -47.80
N ARG A 683 -26.55 -13.67 -48.49
CA ARG A 683 -27.28 -14.77 -47.85
C ARG A 683 -26.35 -15.55 -46.93
N ALA A 684 -25.23 -16.04 -47.46
CA ALA A 684 -24.29 -16.81 -46.66
C ALA A 684 -23.60 -15.93 -45.60
N ALA A 685 -23.38 -14.64 -45.87
CA ALA A 685 -22.91 -13.69 -44.87
C ALA A 685 -23.87 -13.58 -43.69
N TYR A 686 -25.17 -13.41 -43.95
CA TYR A 686 -26.19 -13.30 -42.91
C TYR A 686 -26.38 -14.63 -42.14
N GLU A 687 -26.38 -15.78 -42.82
CA GLU A 687 -26.51 -17.10 -42.19
C GLU A 687 -25.39 -17.38 -41.17
N LEU A 688 -24.15 -16.92 -41.43
CA LEU A 688 -23.06 -17.01 -40.46
C LEU A 688 -23.33 -16.22 -39.17
N THR A 689 -23.97 -15.06 -39.27
CA THR A 689 -24.36 -14.26 -38.08
C THR A 689 -25.37 -15.00 -37.20
N GLN A 690 -26.27 -15.78 -37.80
CA GLN A 690 -27.27 -16.56 -37.07
C GLN A 690 -26.65 -17.78 -36.39
N ARG A 691 -25.60 -18.35 -36.99
CA ARG A 691 -24.94 -19.56 -36.51
C ARG A 691 -23.92 -19.29 -35.40
N TYR A 692 -23.16 -18.21 -35.51
CA TYR A 692 -22.02 -17.91 -34.63
C TYR A 692 -22.12 -16.56 -33.91
N GLY A 693 -23.07 -15.70 -34.28
CA GLY A 693 -23.24 -14.40 -33.62
C GLY A 693 -23.70 -14.54 -32.17
N GLU A 694 -23.33 -13.56 -31.34
CA GLU A 694 -23.76 -13.54 -29.94
C GLU A 694 -25.30 -13.44 -29.81
N PRO A 695 -25.91 -14.13 -28.84
CA PRO A 695 -27.34 -14.01 -28.58
C PRO A 695 -27.72 -12.58 -28.22
N VAL A 696 -28.63 -11.97 -28.99
CA VAL A 696 -29.13 -10.62 -28.71
C VAL A 696 -30.09 -10.64 -27.53
N LEU A 697 -29.80 -9.85 -26.50
CA LEU A 697 -30.69 -9.66 -25.36
C LEU A 697 -31.94 -8.87 -25.80
N LEU A 698 -33.07 -9.57 -25.85
CA LEU A 698 -34.37 -8.98 -26.19
C LEU A 698 -35.20 -8.71 -24.92
N PRO A 699 -36.07 -7.68 -24.92
CA PRO A 699 -36.94 -7.39 -23.78
C PRO A 699 -37.84 -8.59 -23.39
N ARG A 700 -38.10 -8.76 -22.09
CA ARG A 700 -39.09 -9.75 -21.61
C ARG A 700 -40.50 -9.25 -21.90
N VAL A 701 -41.33 -10.10 -22.51
CA VAL A 701 -42.75 -9.83 -22.75
C VAL A 701 -43.53 -10.08 -21.45
N ALA A 702 -44.28 -9.08 -20.99
CA ALA A 702 -45.03 -9.16 -19.73
C ALA A 702 -46.47 -9.64 -19.90
N THR A 703 -47.05 -9.48 -21.10
CA THR A 703 -48.48 -9.69 -21.36
C THR A 703 -48.72 -10.20 -22.78
N ASN A 704 -49.64 -11.14 -22.96
CA ASN A 704 -50.08 -11.65 -24.27
C ASN A 704 -51.36 -10.91 -24.72
N PHE A 705 -51.23 -9.70 -25.26
CA PHE A 705 -52.33 -9.00 -25.92
C PHE A 705 -52.61 -9.60 -27.31
N SER A 706 -53.85 -9.46 -27.81
CA SER A 706 -54.16 -9.84 -29.18
C SER A 706 -53.46 -8.90 -30.17
N LEU A 707 -53.28 -9.34 -31.42
CA LEU A 707 -52.63 -8.50 -32.45
C LEU A 707 -53.38 -7.17 -32.64
N GLN A 708 -54.72 -7.21 -32.61
CA GLN A 708 -55.57 -6.03 -32.76
C GLN A 708 -55.41 -5.04 -31.58
N ASP A 709 -55.36 -5.56 -30.35
CA ASP A 709 -55.09 -4.73 -29.16
C ASP A 709 -53.72 -4.05 -29.22
N LEU A 710 -52.70 -4.75 -29.75
CA LEU A 710 -51.34 -4.21 -29.89
C LEU A 710 -51.27 -3.13 -30.98
N GLU A 711 -52.00 -3.29 -32.09
CA GLU A 711 -52.11 -2.28 -33.15
C GLU A 711 -52.76 -0.99 -32.61
N GLU A 712 -53.87 -1.11 -31.87
CA GLU A 712 -54.56 0.03 -31.24
C GLU A 712 -53.67 0.75 -30.21
N ARG A 713 -52.97 -0.01 -29.36
CA ARG A 713 -52.04 0.54 -28.36
C ARG A 713 -50.85 1.22 -29.00
N PHE A 714 -50.33 0.66 -30.10
CA PHE A 714 -49.24 1.28 -30.85
C PHE A 714 -49.69 2.58 -31.52
N HIS A 715 -50.91 2.63 -32.07
CA HIS A 715 -51.50 3.88 -32.57
C HIS A 715 -51.66 4.95 -31.48
N ALA A 716 -52.05 4.56 -30.26
CA ALA A 716 -52.19 5.47 -29.13
C ALA A 716 -50.84 5.95 -28.57
N ALA A 717 -49.79 5.13 -28.67
CA ALA A 717 -48.46 5.41 -28.13
C ALA A 717 -47.33 4.99 -29.09
N PRO A 718 -47.19 5.65 -30.27
CA PRO A 718 -46.28 5.20 -31.34
C PRO A 718 -44.80 5.26 -30.96
N ASN A 719 -44.45 6.02 -29.93
CA ASN A 719 -43.08 6.20 -29.46
C ASN A 719 -42.66 5.20 -28.37
N ASN A 720 -43.54 4.29 -27.95
CA ASN A 720 -43.25 3.35 -26.88
C ASN A 720 -42.54 2.08 -27.41
N TYR A 721 -41.25 1.95 -27.10
CA TYR A 721 -40.41 0.83 -27.55
C TYR A 721 -40.92 -0.55 -27.09
N ALA A 722 -41.50 -0.65 -25.88
CA ALA A 722 -42.01 -1.92 -25.36
C ALA A 722 -43.23 -2.40 -26.16
N ILE A 723 -44.17 -1.50 -26.41
CA ILE A 723 -45.35 -1.77 -27.25
C ILE A 723 -44.92 -2.10 -28.68
N GLY A 724 -43.95 -1.36 -29.22
CA GLY A 724 -43.36 -1.62 -30.54
C GLY A 724 -42.73 -3.00 -30.68
N TYR A 725 -41.98 -3.45 -29.68
CA TYR A 725 -41.38 -4.78 -29.65
C TYR A 725 -42.44 -5.90 -29.54
N GLU A 726 -43.45 -5.73 -28.67
CA GLU A 726 -44.55 -6.69 -28.53
C GLU A 726 -45.38 -6.78 -29.81
N LEU A 727 -45.69 -5.65 -30.46
CA LEU A 727 -46.39 -5.60 -31.74
C LEU A 727 -45.59 -6.30 -32.85
N TYR A 728 -44.29 -6.02 -32.97
CA TYR A 728 -43.40 -6.73 -33.91
C TYR A 728 -43.49 -8.25 -33.72
N ARG A 729 -43.39 -8.72 -32.46
CA ARG A 729 -43.42 -10.15 -32.16
C ARG A 729 -44.75 -10.78 -32.56
N ALA A 730 -45.88 -10.13 -32.25
CA ALA A 730 -47.21 -10.58 -32.63
C ALA A 730 -47.40 -10.60 -34.16
N GLN A 731 -46.94 -9.56 -34.87
CA GLN A 731 -46.98 -9.49 -36.33
C GLN A 731 -46.15 -10.61 -36.98
N MET A 732 -44.95 -10.88 -36.46
CA MET A 732 -44.08 -11.96 -36.94
C MET A 732 -44.66 -13.37 -36.69
N GLN A 733 -45.33 -13.58 -35.55
CA GLN A 733 -46.01 -14.84 -35.25
C GLN A 733 -47.20 -15.10 -36.17
N ASN A 734 -47.92 -14.06 -36.58
CA ASN A 734 -49.06 -14.13 -37.49
C ASN A 734 -48.65 -14.07 -38.98
N GLY A 735 -47.35 -14.15 -39.30
CA GLY A 735 -46.85 -14.11 -40.68
C GLY A 735 -46.93 -12.75 -41.37
N ARG A 736 -47.32 -11.67 -40.67
CA ARG A 736 -47.41 -10.30 -41.19
C ARG A 736 -46.04 -9.62 -41.22
N VAL A 737 -45.12 -10.13 -42.02
CA VAL A 737 -43.71 -9.67 -42.06
C VAL A 737 -43.58 -8.22 -42.55
N ASP A 738 -44.44 -7.78 -43.48
CA ASP A 738 -44.44 -6.38 -43.96
C ASP A 738 -44.88 -5.37 -42.90
N ASP A 739 -45.81 -5.76 -42.03
CA ASP A 739 -46.26 -4.92 -40.92
C ASP A 739 -45.23 -4.89 -39.81
N ALA A 740 -44.63 -6.05 -39.50
CA ALA A 740 -43.50 -6.16 -38.58
C ALA A 740 -42.31 -5.29 -39.01
N LEU A 741 -41.96 -5.30 -40.30
CA LEU A 741 -40.89 -4.49 -40.85
C LEU A 741 -41.18 -2.99 -40.74
N ARG A 742 -42.42 -2.56 -41.00
CA ARG A 742 -42.85 -1.17 -40.81
C ARG A 742 -42.73 -0.74 -39.35
N THR A 743 -43.16 -1.60 -38.43
CA THR A 743 -43.07 -1.35 -36.98
C THR A 743 -41.61 -1.17 -36.52
N VAL A 744 -40.68 -2.05 -36.94
CA VAL A 744 -39.28 -1.94 -36.49
C VAL A 744 -38.53 -0.78 -37.13
N ARG A 745 -38.79 -0.48 -38.41
CA ARG A 745 -38.17 0.68 -39.10
C ARG A 745 -38.61 2.01 -38.50
N HIS A 746 -39.85 2.12 -38.01
CA HIS A 746 -40.33 3.30 -37.28
C HIS A 746 -39.42 3.68 -36.11
N PHE A 747 -38.80 2.69 -35.47
CA PHE A 747 -37.86 2.88 -34.37
C PHE A 747 -36.40 2.90 -34.83
N GLY A 748 -36.02 2.10 -35.83
CA GLY A 748 -34.64 2.03 -36.34
C GLY A 748 -34.11 3.36 -36.92
N GLU A 749 -34.99 4.24 -37.39
CA GLU A 749 -34.61 5.54 -37.96
C GLU A 749 -34.33 6.63 -36.91
N ARG A 750 -34.44 6.32 -35.60
CA ARG A 750 -34.31 7.29 -34.50
C ARG A 750 -32.99 7.17 -33.74
N SER A 751 -32.38 8.31 -33.40
CA SER A 751 -31.05 8.39 -32.76
C SER A 751 -30.95 7.78 -31.35
N ASN A 752 -32.06 7.68 -30.60
CA ASN A 752 -32.10 7.12 -29.23
C ASN A 752 -32.81 5.76 -29.15
N SER A 753 -32.90 5.04 -30.27
CA SER A 753 -33.56 3.73 -30.31
C SER A 753 -32.67 2.62 -29.74
N PRO A 754 -33.22 1.66 -28.99
CA PRO A 754 -32.48 0.47 -28.58
C PRO A 754 -31.87 -0.27 -29.78
N ALA A 755 -30.60 -0.67 -29.68
CA ALA A 755 -29.85 -1.31 -30.77
C ALA A 755 -30.57 -2.53 -31.37
N TYR A 756 -31.30 -3.31 -30.55
CA TYR A 756 -31.98 -4.51 -30.99
C TYR A 756 -33.00 -4.27 -32.11
N PHE A 757 -33.54 -3.06 -32.29
CA PHE A 757 -34.48 -2.79 -33.40
C PHE A 757 -33.84 -2.98 -34.78
N HIS A 758 -32.55 -2.67 -34.96
CA HIS A 758 -31.82 -2.96 -36.19
C HIS A 758 -31.62 -4.47 -36.40
N PHE A 759 -31.45 -5.24 -35.31
CA PHE A 759 -31.39 -6.69 -35.38
C PHE A 759 -32.74 -7.30 -35.79
N LEU A 760 -33.86 -6.77 -35.28
CA LEU A 760 -35.20 -7.20 -35.68
C LEU A 760 -35.53 -6.82 -37.13
N GLU A 761 -35.09 -5.64 -37.57
CA GLU A 761 -35.16 -5.24 -38.98
C GLU A 761 -34.41 -6.23 -39.88
N ALA A 762 -33.21 -6.65 -39.47
CA ALA A 762 -32.44 -7.65 -40.19
C ALA A 762 -33.19 -8.99 -40.32
N GLN A 763 -33.88 -9.44 -39.26
CA GLN A 763 -34.71 -10.65 -39.29
C GLN A 763 -35.90 -10.53 -40.26
N CYS A 764 -36.57 -9.38 -40.29
CA CYS A 764 -37.66 -9.13 -41.23
C CYS A 764 -37.18 -9.22 -42.69
N TRP A 765 -36.06 -8.57 -43.01
CA TRP A 765 -35.49 -8.62 -44.35
C TRP A 765 -35.05 -10.03 -44.74
N ALA A 766 -34.46 -10.80 -43.81
CA ALA A 766 -34.09 -12.19 -44.04
C ALA A 766 -35.33 -13.08 -44.29
N LYS A 767 -36.42 -12.88 -43.54
CA LYS A 767 -37.71 -13.57 -43.78
C LYS A 767 -38.33 -13.25 -45.14
N LYS A 768 -38.11 -12.04 -45.65
CA LYS A 768 -38.49 -11.63 -47.02
C LYS A 768 -37.48 -12.06 -48.09
N GLN A 769 -36.43 -12.81 -47.74
CA GLN A 769 -35.33 -13.22 -48.62
C GLN A 769 -34.59 -12.04 -49.27
N ASN A 770 -34.67 -10.84 -48.69
CA ASN A 770 -33.89 -9.69 -49.12
C ASN A 770 -32.59 -9.63 -48.29
N TRP A 771 -31.61 -10.41 -48.72
CA TRP A 771 -30.40 -10.67 -47.96
C TRP A 771 -29.47 -9.45 -47.84
N GLU A 772 -29.41 -8.61 -48.88
CA GLU A 772 -28.63 -7.37 -48.85
C GLU A 772 -29.13 -6.41 -47.76
N ARG A 773 -30.45 -6.19 -47.69
CA ARG A 773 -31.05 -5.35 -46.64
C ARG A 773 -30.95 -5.99 -45.26
N ALA A 774 -31.02 -7.32 -45.17
CA ALA A 774 -30.82 -8.04 -43.92
C ALA A 774 -29.40 -7.86 -43.39
N TRP A 775 -28.40 -7.98 -44.26
CA TRP A 775 -27.00 -7.75 -43.91
C TRP A 775 -26.74 -6.30 -43.48
N ASN A 776 -27.23 -5.32 -44.25
CA ASN A 776 -27.05 -3.89 -43.93
C ASN A 776 -27.69 -3.51 -42.58
N ALA A 777 -28.89 -4.02 -42.29
CA ALA A 777 -29.54 -3.81 -40.99
C ALA A 777 -28.78 -4.48 -39.84
N TRP A 778 -28.19 -5.65 -40.07
CA TRP A 778 -27.33 -6.31 -39.08
C TRP A 778 -26.02 -5.55 -38.83
N GLN A 779 -25.40 -4.96 -39.87
CA GLN A 779 -24.25 -4.08 -39.69
C GLN A 779 -24.60 -2.82 -38.89
N ALA A 780 -25.77 -2.23 -39.12
CA ALA A 780 -26.27 -1.10 -38.33
C ALA A 780 -26.46 -1.48 -36.86
N PHE A 781 -26.99 -2.67 -36.58
CA PHE A 781 -27.08 -3.23 -35.23
C PHE A 781 -25.70 -3.30 -34.54
N GLN A 782 -24.70 -3.90 -35.20
CA GLN A 782 -23.34 -3.99 -34.67
C GLN A 782 -22.71 -2.62 -34.41
N ALA A 783 -22.90 -1.66 -35.30
CA ALA A 783 -22.36 -0.31 -35.15
C ALA A 783 -22.97 0.45 -33.95
N VAL A 784 -24.26 0.30 -33.70
CA VAL A 784 -24.94 0.92 -32.55
C VAL A 784 -24.56 0.22 -31.24
N GLN A 785 -24.46 -1.12 -31.25
CA GLN A 785 -24.05 -1.90 -30.09
C GLN A 785 -22.62 -1.55 -29.65
N ALA A 786 -21.68 -1.43 -30.59
CA ALA A 786 -20.29 -1.05 -30.32
C ALA A 786 -20.15 0.36 -29.72
N ARG A 787 -21.04 1.30 -30.08
CA ARG A 787 -21.08 2.66 -29.50
C ARG A 787 -21.64 2.71 -28.08
N ALA A 788 -22.48 1.75 -27.70
CA ALA A 788 -23.06 1.67 -26.36
C ALA A 788 -22.12 1.01 -25.33
N THR A 789 -21.12 0.25 -25.80
CA THR A 789 -20.12 -0.46 -24.98
C THR A 789 -18.78 0.26 -24.85
N LYS A 790 -18.52 1.28 -25.67
CA LYS A 790 -17.40 2.23 -25.51
C LYS A 790 -17.84 3.38 -24.63
#